data_AF-E9EXH9-F1
#
_entry.id   AF-E9EXH9-F1
#
_cell.length_a   1.000
_cell.length_b   1.000
_cell.length_c   1.000
_cell.angle_alpha   90.00
_cell.angle_beta   90.00
_cell.angle_gamma   90.00
#
_symmetry.space_group_name_H-M   'P 1'
#
loop_
_entity.id
_entity.type
_entity.pdbx_description
1 polymer ?
#
loop_
_entity_poly.entity_id
_entity_poly.type
_entity_poly.pdbx_seq_one_letter_code
_entity_poly.pdbx_strand_id
1 'polypeptide(L)'
;MSVIYIRSSRPHDLEAEGQVNAVKKRKWRVSIRLNNNAPTSADIEDPFLQVDYKGVFEQYLRSSDRPRWSSQNPIPDGPDQEDAIELAEKRIEEYGRLLFDQLDNQTSFFNSGESEAQIYVVEHHDNRAVGNGGIHCLAWELLESVEIARLPKLRLRVTRVSDFPAPRFLEPPRPDGPRLAAIQADRNATFNILLVIARDFSRTGAERDPEPDLAQWPLMNLQKKLRSRLTLEIVRPGSLEELDRHLDIRAKQNVDFNLVHFDLHGRIMRNESGVPVPWLLFARQHRPSASEYSFPQTQLAKAEAVAEVLYRHRVENVVLNACLSAYNRSGAATNLAHIFLRHGISNVSAMWYYVHWKTVKTYVEAFYDKLLIECLDFHVAAQRARESLRRQPTSLAERTFQDFFLCVNYARDVHRTDSMLREASPSPSARSHESTISLSNTSTRSSRSGIRIKSPSRFADSFGFDDEPILRLRLHLLELEYKLMTFRIIYASDLDQAGSDLNGTLGKMVNMWLNTNLIDEVHYYKAKDFSKRNLISGAVSVSPRTKHTRLSHGGPLQRLFPRTVDSLRQTLHIVKEVDSVVDPGMQADKLENQRREERRLLAQEGLQQFASKLHEEGCSYMIFVGSQNAQWWRTYLQALNGEWWLNMPWSFAVHTRFTKEI
;
A
#
# COMPACT_ATOMS: atom_id res chain seq x y z
N MET A 1 12.09 -23.85 -20.44
CA MET A 1 12.39 -22.91 -19.35
C MET A 1 12.98 -23.73 -18.23
N SER A 2 14.23 -23.46 -17.91
CA SER A 2 14.96 -24.13 -16.85
C SER A 2 14.49 -23.63 -15.51
N VAL A 3 14.23 -24.55 -14.59
CA VAL A 3 13.87 -24.26 -13.21
C VAL A 3 15.00 -24.72 -12.31
N ILE A 4 15.63 -23.83 -11.57
CA ILE A 4 16.76 -24.10 -10.70
C ILE A 4 16.29 -23.91 -9.25
N TYR A 5 16.40 -24.94 -8.42
CA TYR A 5 16.16 -24.84 -6.98
C TYR A 5 17.51 -24.84 -6.27
N ILE A 6 17.81 -23.78 -5.52
CA ILE A 6 18.98 -23.67 -4.64
C ILE A 6 18.49 -23.80 -3.21
N ARG A 7 18.71 -24.94 -2.57
CA ARG A 7 18.24 -25.23 -1.21
C ARG A 7 19.41 -25.16 -0.23
N SER A 8 19.35 -24.29 0.77
CA SER A 8 20.38 -24.27 1.82
C SER A 8 20.30 -25.52 2.69
N SER A 9 21.43 -26.19 2.88
CA SER A 9 21.63 -27.14 3.98
C SER A 9 21.64 -26.38 5.30
N ARG A 10 21.41 -27.08 6.43
CA ARG A 10 21.71 -26.47 7.74
C ARG A 10 23.17 -25.95 7.72
N PRO A 11 23.46 -24.77 8.30
CA PRO A 11 24.85 -24.38 8.51
C PRO A 11 25.49 -25.47 9.37
N HIS A 12 26.60 -26.06 8.89
CA HIS A 12 27.51 -26.71 9.81
C HIS A 12 28.03 -25.61 10.71
N ASP A 13 27.81 -25.74 12.02
CA ASP A 13 28.59 -24.99 13.00
C ASP A 13 30.05 -25.30 12.69
N LEU A 14 30.76 -24.33 12.09
CA LEU A 14 32.21 -24.36 12.10
C LEU A 14 32.57 -24.15 13.57
N GLU A 15 32.92 -25.26 14.22
CA GLU A 15 33.45 -25.29 15.56
C GLU A 15 34.49 -24.19 15.73
N ALA A 16 34.36 -23.49 16.85
CA ALA A 16 35.35 -22.54 17.32
C ALA A 16 36.62 -23.32 17.67
N GLU A 17 37.56 -23.41 16.74
CA GLU A 17 38.94 -23.71 17.07
C GLU A 17 39.84 -22.55 16.67
N GLY A 18 40.55 -22.04 17.68
CA GLY A 18 41.21 -20.76 17.69
C GLY A 18 42.20 -20.56 16.56
N GLN A 19 42.02 -19.46 15.83
CA GLN A 19 43.11 -18.72 15.21
C GLN A 19 42.66 -17.28 14.94
N VAL A 20 43.47 -16.35 15.45
CA VAL A 20 43.28 -14.91 15.37
C VAL A 20 43.47 -14.42 13.92
N ASN A 21 42.54 -13.57 13.45
CA ASN A 21 42.65 -12.64 12.31
C ASN A 21 42.83 -13.19 10.88
N ALA A 22 41.79 -13.82 10.33
CA ALA A 22 41.49 -13.69 8.89
C ALA A 22 40.01 -13.34 8.71
N VAL A 23 39.72 -12.21 8.05
CA VAL A 23 38.35 -11.78 7.72
C VAL A 23 37.80 -12.73 6.65
N LYS A 24 37.17 -13.83 7.04
CA LYS A 24 36.64 -14.85 6.12
C LYS A 24 35.27 -14.43 5.56
N LYS A 25 35.05 -14.66 4.27
CA LYS A 25 33.74 -14.58 3.63
C LYS A 25 32.82 -15.67 4.19
N ARG A 26 31.51 -15.37 4.28
CA ARG A 26 30.50 -16.34 4.73
C ARG A 26 30.28 -17.39 3.65
N LYS A 27 29.98 -18.63 4.04
CA LYS A 27 29.75 -19.76 3.12
C LYS A 27 28.51 -20.54 3.53
N TRP A 28 27.79 -21.04 2.53
CA TRP A 28 26.62 -21.91 2.72
C TRP A 28 26.77 -23.13 1.84
N ARG A 29 26.59 -24.31 2.43
CA ARG A 29 26.43 -25.54 1.67
C ARG A 29 25.01 -25.63 1.15
N VAL A 30 24.85 -25.77 -0.16
CA VAL A 30 23.56 -25.81 -0.83
C VAL A 30 23.41 -27.09 -1.66
N SER A 31 22.15 -27.43 -1.90
CA SER A 31 21.73 -28.43 -2.86
C SER A 31 21.09 -27.71 -4.04
N ILE A 32 21.68 -27.82 -5.22
CA ILE A 32 21.18 -27.17 -6.44
C ILE A 32 20.55 -28.23 -7.35
N ARG A 33 19.27 -28.06 -7.68
CA ARG A 33 18.52 -28.96 -8.57
C ARG A 33 18.04 -28.22 -9.81
N LEU A 34 18.40 -28.72 -10.98
CA LEU A 34 17.88 -28.25 -12.27
C LEU A 34 16.70 -29.12 -12.71
N ASN A 35 15.56 -28.51 -13.00
CA ASN A 35 14.31 -29.16 -13.38
C ASN A 35 13.99 -30.33 -12.42
N ASN A 36 13.81 -31.53 -12.96
CA ASN A 36 13.55 -32.75 -12.20
C ASN A 36 14.80 -33.64 -12.05
N ASN A 37 15.99 -33.10 -12.28
CA ASN A 37 17.24 -33.86 -12.18
C ASN A 37 17.63 -34.10 -10.71
N ALA A 38 18.62 -34.97 -10.50
CA ALA A 38 19.20 -35.17 -9.18
C ALA A 38 19.83 -33.87 -8.66
N PRO A 39 19.70 -33.57 -7.36
CA PRO A 39 20.35 -32.41 -6.76
C PRO A 39 21.88 -32.57 -6.73
N THR A 40 22.59 -31.52 -7.10
CA THR A 40 24.05 -31.40 -6.98
C THR A 40 24.39 -30.64 -5.70
N SER A 41 25.30 -31.17 -4.88
CA SER A 41 25.80 -30.43 -3.70
C SER A 41 26.88 -29.43 -4.11
N ALA A 42 26.81 -28.25 -3.50
CA ALA A 42 27.54 -27.06 -3.93
C ALA A 42 27.83 -26.17 -2.72
N ASP A 43 28.91 -25.40 -2.73
CA ASP A 43 29.23 -24.44 -1.67
C ASP A 43 29.18 -23.03 -2.26
N ILE A 44 28.31 -22.17 -1.73
CA ILE A 44 28.18 -20.76 -2.15
C ILE A 44 28.89 -19.88 -1.12
N GLU A 45 29.85 -19.09 -1.59
CA GLU A 45 30.56 -18.07 -0.83
C GLU A 45 29.94 -16.69 -1.09
N ASP A 46 29.79 -15.90 -0.03
CA ASP A 46 29.37 -14.50 -0.11
C ASP A 46 30.37 -13.71 -0.95
N PRO A 47 29.96 -13.09 -2.08
CA PRO A 47 30.88 -12.31 -2.89
C PRO A 47 31.53 -11.15 -2.11
N PHE A 48 30.87 -10.66 -1.05
CA PHE A 48 31.32 -9.54 -0.23
C PHE A 48 31.74 -9.95 1.18
N LEU A 49 32.63 -9.16 1.78
CA LEU A 49 32.89 -9.16 3.22
C LEU A 49 31.79 -8.37 3.95
N GLN A 50 31.65 -8.59 5.26
CA GLN A 50 30.59 -7.92 6.03
C GLN A 50 30.66 -6.40 5.97
N VAL A 51 31.87 -5.83 5.92
CA VAL A 51 32.11 -4.38 5.82
C VAL A 51 31.62 -3.80 4.50
N ASP A 52 31.67 -4.58 3.42
CA ASP A 52 31.31 -4.12 2.06
C ASP A 52 29.81 -3.87 1.94
N TYR A 53 28.98 -4.63 2.64
CA TYR A 53 27.53 -4.41 2.63
C TYR A 53 27.15 -3.02 3.14
N LYS A 54 27.87 -2.53 4.15
CA LYS A 54 27.61 -1.20 4.71
C LYS A 54 28.06 -0.10 3.74
N GLY A 55 29.26 -0.23 3.18
CA GLY A 55 29.84 0.79 2.30
C GLY A 55 29.25 0.81 0.89
N VAL A 56 28.84 -0.35 0.37
CA VAL A 56 28.25 -0.49 -0.96
C VAL A 56 26.73 -0.43 -0.85
N PHE A 57 26.06 -1.47 -0.35
CA PHE A 57 24.60 -1.57 -0.43
C PHE A 57 23.84 -0.62 0.50
N GLU A 58 24.20 -0.55 1.79
CA GLU A 58 23.41 0.24 2.77
C GLU A 58 23.53 1.75 2.52
N GLN A 59 24.69 2.19 2.03
CA GLN A 59 24.95 3.61 1.74
C GLN A 59 24.52 4.05 0.34
N TYR A 60 24.35 3.11 -0.60
CA TYR A 60 24.10 3.38 -2.03
C TYR A 60 23.02 4.44 -2.31
N LEU A 61 21.78 4.20 -1.89
CA LEU A 61 20.68 5.17 -2.03
C LEU A 61 20.37 5.95 -0.75
N ARG A 62 21.12 5.69 0.33
CA ARG A 62 20.96 6.45 1.57
C ARG A 62 21.51 7.87 1.43
N SER A 63 22.51 8.04 0.58
CA SER A 63 23.15 9.33 0.25
C SER A 63 22.33 10.14 -0.75
N SER A 64 21.64 9.49 -1.69
CA SER A 64 20.95 10.15 -2.80
C SER A 64 19.64 10.86 -2.42
N ASP A 65 19.11 10.60 -1.22
CA ASP A 65 17.87 11.17 -0.68
C ASP A 65 18.06 12.10 0.52
N ARG A 66 19.31 12.36 0.95
CA ARG A 66 19.56 13.11 2.19
C ARG A 66 20.33 14.40 1.96
N PRO A 67 19.74 15.56 2.24
CA PRO A 67 20.42 16.53 3.08
C PRO A 67 20.57 15.90 4.48
N ARG A 68 21.72 15.27 4.72
CA ARG A 68 22.38 15.08 6.04
C ARG A 68 21.50 14.66 7.23
N TRP A 69 21.22 13.37 7.36
CA TRP A 69 20.77 12.76 8.64
C TRP A 69 21.98 12.49 9.55
N SER A 70 22.47 13.56 10.18
CA SER A 70 23.53 13.66 11.20
C SER A 70 24.56 14.69 10.77
N SER A 71 24.33 15.96 11.11
CA SER A 71 25.39 16.96 11.22
C SER A 71 26.26 16.65 12.45
N GLN A 72 27.04 15.59 12.36
CA GLN A 72 28.43 15.65 12.78
C GLN A 72 29.23 15.25 11.54
N ASN A 73 29.84 16.25 10.92
CA ASN A 73 30.69 16.21 9.73
C ASN A 73 29.96 16.34 8.37
N PRO A 74 29.91 17.57 7.83
CA PRO A 74 29.81 17.80 6.39
C PRO A 74 30.90 17.00 5.67
N ILE A 75 30.54 16.06 4.80
CA ILE A 75 31.42 15.70 3.68
C ILE A 75 31.01 16.65 2.54
N PRO A 76 31.95 17.34 1.88
CA PRO A 76 31.62 18.26 0.79
C PRO A 76 31.01 17.50 -0.40
N ASP A 77 29.98 18.07 -1.02
CA ASP A 77 29.56 17.67 -2.36
C ASP A 77 30.69 18.03 -3.33
N GLY A 78 31.45 17.02 -3.76
CA GLY A 78 32.60 17.15 -4.65
C GLY A 78 32.68 15.95 -5.60
N PRO A 79 33.58 15.99 -6.60
CA PRO A 79 33.79 14.92 -7.58
C PRO A 79 34.00 13.53 -6.93
N ASP A 80 34.53 13.51 -5.71
CA ASP A 80 34.76 12.30 -4.90
C ASP A 80 33.49 11.46 -4.62
N GLN A 81 32.29 12.07 -4.64
CA GLN A 81 31.04 11.34 -4.36
C GLN A 81 30.45 10.66 -5.60
N GLU A 82 30.60 11.26 -6.78
CA GLU A 82 30.20 10.63 -8.04
C GLU A 82 31.09 9.41 -8.33
N ASP A 83 32.39 9.55 -8.06
CA ASP A 83 33.36 8.45 -8.13
C ASP A 83 33.00 7.32 -7.16
N ALA A 84 32.54 7.66 -5.94
CA ALA A 84 32.13 6.67 -4.95
C ALA A 84 30.88 5.88 -5.36
N ILE A 85 29.88 6.53 -5.96
CA ILE A 85 28.66 5.85 -6.45
C ILE A 85 29.00 4.97 -7.66
N GLU A 86 29.86 5.44 -8.57
CA GLU A 86 30.26 4.64 -9.74
C GLU A 86 31.06 3.41 -9.30
N LEU A 87 31.97 3.58 -8.33
CA LEU A 87 32.68 2.47 -7.71
C LEU A 87 31.70 1.49 -7.04
N ALA A 88 30.67 1.98 -6.35
CA ALA A 88 29.64 1.13 -5.75
C ALA A 88 28.90 0.33 -6.82
N GLU A 89 28.46 0.95 -7.93
CA GLU A 89 27.78 0.27 -9.04
C GLU A 89 28.64 -0.81 -9.69
N LYS A 90 29.92 -0.52 -9.97
CA LYS A 90 30.88 -1.53 -10.47
C LYS A 90 30.98 -2.74 -9.54
N ARG A 91 31.03 -2.50 -8.23
CA ARG A 91 31.08 -3.57 -7.22
C ARG A 91 29.76 -4.34 -7.12
N ILE A 92 28.62 -3.68 -7.34
CA ILE A 92 27.29 -4.33 -7.40
C ILE A 92 27.21 -5.25 -8.63
N GLU A 93 27.68 -4.79 -9.79
CA GLU A 93 27.77 -5.62 -11.00
C GLU A 93 28.70 -6.81 -10.81
N GLU A 94 29.90 -6.57 -10.26
CA GLU A 94 30.87 -7.62 -9.92
C GLU A 94 30.26 -8.64 -8.95
N TYR A 95 29.51 -8.20 -7.94
CA TYR A 95 28.79 -9.08 -7.01
C TYR A 95 27.87 -10.03 -7.78
N GLY A 96 27.05 -9.51 -8.69
CA GLY A 96 26.12 -10.31 -9.49
C GLY A 96 26.84 -11.34 -10.34
N ARG A 97 27.94 -10.94 -11.00
CA ARG A 97 28.80 -11.84 -11.80
C ARG A 97 29.44 -12.93 -10.95
N LEU A 98 30.06 -12.59 -9.83
CA LEU A 98 30.70 -13.55 -8.93
C LEU A 98 29.69 -14.56 -8.36
N LEU A 99 28.46 -14.13 -8.09
CA LEU A 99 27.40 -15.04 -7.67
C LEU A 99 26.96 -15.97 -8.80
N PHE A 100 26.83 -15.45 -10.02
CA PHE A 100 26.51 -16.25 -11.20
C PHE A 100 27.61 -17.28 -11.51
N ASP A 101 28.88 -16.87 -11.52
CA ASP A 101 30.02 -17.74 -11.83
C ASP A 101 30.12 -18.91 -10.85
N GLN A 102 29.80 -18.71 -9.58
CA GLN A 102 29.70 -19.79 -8.60
C GLN A 102 28.61 -20.81 -8.96
N LEU A 103 27.44 -20.36 -9.44
CA LEU A 103 26.37 -21.25 -9.88
C LEU A 103 26.76 -21.98 -11.17
N ASP A 104 27.32 -21.27 -12.15
CA ASP A 104 27.66 -21.85 -13.46
C ASP A 104 28.78 -22.89 -13.35
N ASN A 105 29.86 -22.57 -12.63
CA ASN A 105 31.01 -23.47 -12.44
C ASN A 105 30.65 -24.76 -11.69
N GLN A 106 29.70 -24.69 -10.76
CA GLN A 106 29.33 -25.85 -9.95
C GLN A 106 28.32 -26.77 -10.63
N THR A 107 27.70 -26.30 -11.71
CA THR A 107 26.52 -26.98 -12.22
C THR A 107 26.50 -27.23 -13.71
N SER A 108 27.25 -26.47 -14.52
CA SER A 108 27.18 -26.51 -15.99
C SER A 108 25.74 -26.38 -16.53
N PHE A 109 24.81 -25.82 -15.74
CA PHE A 109 23.37 -25.83 -16.04
C PHE A 109 23.00 -24.88 -17.15
N PHE A 110 23.80 -23.84 -17.38
CA PHE A 110 23.50 -22.80 -18.36
C PHE A 110 24.01 -23.16 -19.76
N ASN A 111 24.08 -24.44 -20.13
CA ASN A 111 24.55 -24.88 -21.47
C ASN A 111 23.43 -25.01 -22.51
N SER A 112 22.16 -24.85 -22.11
CA SER A 112 21.00 -24.94 -23.00
C SER A 112 20.67 -23.61 -23.68
N GLY A 113 20.27 -23.64 -24.96
CA GLY A 113 19.83 -22.47 -25.74
C GLY A 113 18.49 -21.85 -25.32
N GLU A 114 18.12 -21.97 -24.05
CA GLU A 114 16.88 -21.39 -23.52
C GLU A 114 17.00 -19.88 -23.32
N SER A 115 15.88 -19.17 -23.49
CA SER A 115 15.80 -17.72 -23.33
C SER A 115 15.48 -17.27 -21.90
N GLU A 116 15.02 -18.17 -21.02
CA GLU A 116 14.63 -17.82 -19.65
C GLU A 116 14.84 -18.99 -18.68
N ALA A 117 15.37 -18.67 -17.49
CA ALA A 117 15.54 -19.61 -16.39
C ALA A 117 15.00 -19.00 -15.08
N GLN A 118 14.19 -19.79 -14.36
CA GLN A 118 13.65 -19.45 -13.04
C GLN A 118 14.52 -20.05 -11.95
N ILE A 119 14.98 -19.23 -11.02
CA ILE A 119 15.76 -19.60 -9.86
C ILE A 119 14.88 -19.46 -8.61
N TYR A 120 14.69 -20.56 -7.90
CA TYR A 120 14.07 -20.62 -6.58
C TYR A 120 15.15 -20.78 -5.53
N VAL A 121 15.36 -19.76 -4.70
CA VAL A 121 16.28 -19.83 -3.57
C VAL A 121 15.46 -20.26 -2.36
N VAL A 122 15.72 -21.44 -1.81
CA VAL A 122 14.94 -22.07 -0.74
C VAL A 122 15.76 -22.11 0.55
N GLU A 123 15.22 -21.50 1.61
CA GLU A 123 15.80 -21.54 2.96
C GLU A 123 14.83 -22.23 3.93
N HIS A 124 15.33 -23.24 4.64
CA HIS A 124 14.57 -23.94 5.67
C HIS A 124 14.85 -23.32 7.04
N HIS A 125 13.79 -22.92 7.74
CA HIS A 125 13.88 -22.33 9.05
C HIS A 125 13.35 -23.29 10.11
N ASP A 126 14.26 -23.90 10.89
CA ASP A 126 13.88 -24.65 12.07
C ASP A 126 13.71 -23.72 13.28
N ASN A 127 12.73 -23.97 14.15
CA ASN A 127 12.47 -23.20 15.38
C ASN A 127 13.65 -23.14 16.39
N ARG A 128 14.78 -23.81 16.10
CA ARG A 128 15.92 -23.99 17.02
C ARG A 128 17.23 -23.35 16.55
N ALA A 129 17.31 -22.85 15.32
CA ALA A 129 18.58 -22.33 14.78
C ALA A 129 18.71 -20.82 15.04
N VAL A 130 19.47 -20.46 16.08
CA VAL A 130 20.02 -19.10 16.25
C VAL A 130 21.37 -19.10 15.54
N GLY A 131 21.39 -18.74 14.26
CA GLY A 131 22.60 -18.78 13.43
C GLY A 131 22.86 -17.46 12.70
N ASN A 132 24.12 -17.28 12.28
CA ASN A 132 24.53 -16.24 11.33
C ASN A 132 23.62 -16.30 10.09
N GLY A 133 23.06 -15.15 9.67
CA GLY A 133 21.94 -15.08 8.71
C GLY A 133 22.02 -16.05 7.52
N GLY A 134 20.88 -16.65 7.19
CA GLY A 134 20.79 -17.69 6.16
C GLY A 134 21.02 -17.17 4.74
N ILE A 135 20.92 -18.07 3.76
CA ILE A 135 21.27 -17.82 2.36
C ILE A 135 20.50 -16.64 1.73
N HIS A 136 19.33 -16.29 2.26
CA HIS A 136 18.58 -15.09 1.88
C HIS A 136 19.26 -13.77 2.27
N CYS A 137 20.44 -13.77 2.89
CA CYS A 137 21.20 -12.53 3.08
C CYS A 137 21.98 -12.08 1.83
N LEU A 138 22.06 -12.90 0.78
CA LEU A 138 22.73 -12.56 -0.48
C LEU A 138 21.80 -11.76 -1.42
N ALA A 139 22.39 -10.95 -2.30
CA ALA A 139 21.71 -10.13 -3.29
C ALA A 139 21.26 -10.94 -4.53
N TRP A 140 20.39 -11.93 -4.34
CA TRP A 140 19.97 -12.84 -5.41
C TRP A 140 19.40 -12.14 -6.64
N GLU A 141 18.68 -11.04 -6.43
CA GLU A 141 18.05 -10.25 -7.48
C GLU A 141 19.06 -9.73 -8.51
N LEU A 142 20.34 -9.53 -8.13
CA LEU A 142 21.39 -9.10 -9.07
C LEU A 142 21.64 -10.11 -10.19
N LEU A 143 21.29 -11.39 -10.01
CA LEU A 143 21.34 -12.38 -11.09
C LEU A 143 20.45 -11.98 -12.28
N GLU A 144 19.38 -11.21 -12.05
CA GLU A 144 18.45 -10.79 -13.12
C GLU A 144 19.04 -9.73 -14.07
N SER A 145 20.19 -9.12 -13.72
CA SER A 145 20.91 -8.16 -14.57
C SER A 145 22.23 -8.68 -15.14
N VAL A 146 22.66 -9.90 -14.77
CA VAL A 146 23.93 -10.44 -15.25
C VAL A 146 23.87 -10.68 -16.75
N GLU A 147 24.76 -10.03 -17.49
CA GLU A 147 24.96 -10.28 -18.92
C GLU A 147 25.97 -11.41 -19.13
N ILE A 148 25.49 -12.50 -19.74
CA ILE A 148 26.29 -13.70 -19.98
C ILE A 148 26.68 -13.70 -21.45
N ALA A 149 27.96 -13.42 -21.76
CA ALA A 149 28.43 -13.25 -23.13
C ALA A 149 28.13 -14.46 -24.05
N ARG A 150 28.23 -15.68 -23.50
CA ARG A 150 27.91 -16.93 -24.22
C ARG A 150 26.40 -17.20 -24.37
N LEU A 151 25.55 -16.48 -23.64
CA LEU A 151 24.09 -16.63 -23.62
C LEU A 151 23.39 -15.26 -23.61
N PRO A 152 23.56 -14.42 -24.65
CA PRO A 152 23.08 -13.03 -24.66
C PRO A 152 21.55 -12.91 -24.61
N LYS A 153 20.81 -14.01 -24.84
CA LYS A 153 19.34 -14.06 -24.80
C LYS A 153 18.79 -14.63 -23.49
N LEU A 154 19.62 -15.18 -22.60
CA LEU A 154 19.16 -15.80 -21.37
C LEU A 154 18.74 -14.74 -20.37
N ARG A 155 17.53 -14.90 -19.82
CA ARG A 155 17.01 -14.07 -18.74
C ARG A 155 16.89 -14.90 -17.47
N LEU A 156 17.57 -14.48 -16.42
CA LEU A 156 17.43 -15.08 -15.10
C LEU A 156 16.30 -14.39 -14.33
N ARG A 157 15.54 -15.19 -13.58
CA ARG A 157 14.43 -14.74 -12.73
C ARG A 157 14.59 -15.33 -11.35
N VAL A 158 14.36 -14.53 -10.31
CA VAL A 158 14.60 -14.97 -8.93
C VAL A 158 13.33 -14.93 -8.10
N THR A 159 13.13 -15.98 -7.32
CA THR A 159 12.10 -16.07 -6.28
C THR A 159 12.72 -16.66 -5.02
N ARG A 160 12.58 -15.96 -3.89
CA ARG A 160 13.01 -16.46 -2.58
C ARG A 160 11.87 -17.24 -1.95
N VAL A 161 12.16 -18.38 -1.36
CA VAL A 161 11.19 -19.30 -0.77
C VAL A 161 11.67 -19.64 0.63
N SER A 162 10.87 -19.33 1.63
CA SER A 162 11.19 -19.64 3.03
C SER A 162 10.23 -20.71 3.52
N ASP A 163 10.79 -21.84 3.93
CA ASP A 163 10.04 -22.94 4.55
C ASP A 163 10.07 -22.74 6.07
N PHE A 164 8.90 -22.46 6.64
CA PHE A 164 8.71 -22.33 8.08
C PHE A 164 7.77 -23.44 8.55
N PRO A 165 8.08 -24.11 9.68
CA PRO A 165 7.18 -25.11 10.25
C PRO A 165 5.81 -24.48 10.50
N ALA A 166 4.75 -25.28 10.31
CA ALA A 166 3.40 -24.87 10.65
C ALA A 166 3.38 -24.34 12.11
N PRO A 167 2.81 -23.17 12.38
CA PRO A 167 2.78 -22.63 13.73
C PRO A 167 2.02 -23.59 14.64
N ARG A 168 2.70 -24.16 15.65
CA ARG A 168 2.10 -25.16 16.56
C ARG A 168 0.98 -24.63 17.45
N PHE A 169 0.85 -23.30 17.55
CA PHE A 169 -0.09 -22.62 18.45
C PHE A 169 -1.09 -21.72 17.72
N LEU A 170 -1.04 -21.67 16.40
CA LEU A 170 -2.02 -20.92 15.62
C LEU A 170 -2.97 -21.91 14.97
N GLU A 171 -4.28 -21.72 15.18
CA GLU A 171 -5.29 -22.57 14.54
C GLU A 171 -5.06 -22.56 13.02
N PRO A 172 -5.06 -23.72 12.34
CA PRO A 172 -4.95 -23.73 10.90
C PRO A 172 -6.08 -22.86 10.33
N PRO A 173 -5.78 -21.91 9.42
CA PRO A 173 -6.82 -21.09 8.83
C PRO A 173 -7.85 -22.02 8.19
N ARG A 174 -9.13 -21.84 8.58
CA ARG A 174 -10.24 -22.59 7.97
C ARG A 174 -10.22 -22.33 6.45
N PRO A 175 -10.44 -23.34 5.60
CA PRO A 175 -10.25 -23.25 4.14
C PRO A 175 -11.22 -22.34 3.39
N ASP A 176 -12.02 -21.56 4.10
CA ASP A 176 -13.15 -20.81 3.54
C ASP A 176 -12.72 -19.37 3.24
N GLY A 177 -12.17 -19.16 2.04
CA GLY A 177 -11.84 -17.86 1.47
C GLY A 177 -11.15 -18.01 0.11
N PRO A 178 -11.55 -17.27 -0.94
CA PRO A 178 -10.91 -17.37 -2.25
C PRO A 178 -9.52 -16.74 -2.21
N ARG A 179 -8.49 -17.56 -2.48
CA ARG A 179 -7.10 -17.11 -2.64
C ARG A 179 -6.97 -16.13 -3.81
N LEU A 180 -5.92 -15.31 -3.79
CA LEU A 180 -5.64 -14.36 -4.89
C LEU A 180 -5.64 -15.04 -6.27
N ALA A 181 -5.05 -16.23 -6.39
CA ALA A 181 -5.06 -17.00 -7.64
C ALA A 181 -6.47 -17.39 -8.12
N ALA A 182 -7.39 -17.67 -7.18
CA ALA A 182 -8.79 -17.97 -7.51
C ALA A 182 -9.52 -16.71 -8.01
N ILE A 183 -9.26 -15.55 -7.38
CA ILE A 183 -9.80 -14.25 -7.81
C ILE A 183 -9.25 -13.85 -9.19
N GLN A 184 -7.97 -14.13 -9.47
CA GLN A 184 -7.36 -13.88 -10.78
C GLN A 184 -7.97 -14.76 -11.88
N ALA A 185 -8.29 -16.02 -11.56
CA ALA A 185 -8.93 -16.95 -12.50
C ALA A 185 -10.39 -16.60 -12.80
N ASP A 186 -11.12 -16.04 -11.83
CA ASP A 186 -12.51 -15.62 -11.99
C ASP A 186 -12.63 -14.15 -12.43
N ARG A 187 -13.12 -13.94 -13.66
CA ARG A 187 -13.33 -12.61 -14.23
C ARG A 187 -14.43 -11.80 -13.54
N ASN A 188 -15.32 -12.46 -12.81
CA ASN A 188 -16.40 -11.80 -12.06
C ASN A 188 -16.02 -11.54 -10.60
N ALA A 189 -14.92 -12.12 -10.12
CA ALA A 189 -14.44 -11.89 -8.79
C ALA A 189 -13.81 -10.48 -8.66
N THR A 190 -13.90 -9.96 -7.44
CA THR A 190 -13.39 -8.64 -7.05
C THR A 190 -12.12 -8.80 -6.22
N PHE A 191 -11.09 -8.04 -6.58
CA PHE A 191 -9.91 -7.85 -5.76
C PHE A 191 -10.24 -6.92 -4.60
N ASN A 192 -10.03 -7.37 -3.38
CA ASN A 192 -10.13 -6.55 -2.17
C ASN A 192 -8.72 -6.22 -1.69
N ILE A 193 -8.33 -4.95 -1.81
CA ILE A 193 -7.03 -4.43 -1.40
C ILE A 193 -7.19 -3.42 -0.28
N LEU A 194 -6.46 -3.63 0.82
CA LEU A 194 -6.37 -2.68 1.91
C LEU A 194 -5.05 -1.93 1.84
N LEU A 195 -5.09 -0.61 1.86
CA LEU A 195 -3.93 0.26 1.88
C LEU A 195 -3.78 0.92 3.26
N VAL A 196 -2.58 0.85 3.82
CA VAL A 196 -2.21 1.51 5.07
C VAL A 196 -1.19 2.59 4.74
N ILE A 197 -1.52 3.84 5.04
CA ILE A 197 -0.62 4.98 4.81
C ILE A 197 -0.29 5.64 6.14
N ALA A 198 1.00 5.70 6.48
CA ALA A 198 1.47 6.39 7.66
C ALA A 198 2.65 7.32 7.34
N ARG A 199 2.58 8.54 7.85
CA ARG A 199 3.55 9.62 7.64
C ARG A 199 3.72 10.42 8.92
N ASP A 200 4.91 10.94 9.13
CA ASP A 200 5.25 11.82 10.26
C ASP A 200 5.17 13.28 9.80
N PHE A 201 4.13 13.99 10.24
CA PHE A 201 3.91 15.39 9.85
C PHE A 201 4.71 16.37 10.70
N SER A 202 5.31 15.92 11.80
CA SER A 202 6.13 16.78 12.66
C SER A 202 7.46 17.20 12.01
N ARG A 203 7.86 16.52 10.93
CA ARG A 203 9.12 16.76 10.24
C ARG A 203 8.96 17.73 9.08
N THR A 204 9.93 18.62 8.92
CA THR A 204 9.94 19.67 7.89
C THR A 204 11.26 19.69 7.12
N GLY A 205 11.30 20.44 6.02
CA GLY A 205 12.50 20.58 5.19
C GLY A 205 12.99 19.23 4.65
N ALA A 206 14.29 18.98 4.82
CA ALA A 206 14.96 17.75 4.38
C ALA A 206 14.46 16.47 5.08
N GLU A 207 13.88 16.60 6.27
CA GLU A 207 13.41 15.48 7.08
C GLU A 207 11.93 15.16 6.83
N ARG A 208 11.27 15.98 6.02
CA ARG A 208 9.86 15.82 5.67
C ARG A 208 9.65 14.52 4.91
N ASP A 209 8.64 13.76 5.34
CA ASP A 209 8.28 12.54 4.64
C ASP A 209 7.84 12.79 3.19
N PRO A 210 8.01 11.80 2.28
CA PRO A 210 7.48 11.89 0.93
C PRO A 210 5.95 11.95 0.94
N GLU A 211 5.38 12.47 -0.16
CA GLU A 211 3.93 12.54 -0.31
C GLU A 211 3.27 11.15 -0.17
N PRO A 212 2.06 11.09 0.41
CA PRO A 212 1.34 9.83 0.70
C PRO A 212 0.67 9.20 -0.53
N ASP A 213 1.16 9.49 -1.73
CA ASP A 213 0.52 9.07 -2.97
C ASP A 213 1.27 7.96 -3.71
N LEU A 214 2.42 7.49 -3.19
CA LEU A 214 3.26 6.50 -3.85
C LEU A 214 2.50 5.20 -4.15
N ALA A 215 1.73 4.69 -3.18
CA ALA A 215 0.86 3.53 -3.38
C ALA A 215 -0.59 3.91 -3.72
N GLN A 216 -1.10 4.99 -3.13
CA GLN A 216 -2.49 5.42 -3.33
C GLN A 216 -2.79 5.78 -4.78
N TRP A 217 -1.90 6.54 -5.44
CA TRP A 217 -2.08 6.95 -6.82
C TRP A 217 -2.20 5.79 -7.81
N PRO A 218 -1.24 4.84 -7.88
CA PRO A 218 -1.35 3.72 -8.81
C PRO A 218 -2.57 2.85 -8.53
N LEU A 219 -2.88 2.57 -7.26
CA LEU A 219 -4.04 1.75 -6.90
C LEU A 219 -5.38 2.41 -7.27
N MET A 220 -5.51 3.72 -7.10
CA MET A 220 -6.71 4.43 -7.55
C MET A 220 -6.82 4.51 -9.08
N ASN A 221 -5.70 4.64 -9.80
CA ASN A 221 -5.71 4.55 -11.27
C ASN A 221 -6.16 3.17 -11.73
N LEU A 222 -5.69 2.13 -11.06
CA LEU A 222 -6.14 0.76 -11.30
C LEU A 222 -7.61 0.57 -10.97
N GLN A 223 -8.11 1.18 -9.90
CA GLN A 223 -9.52 1.12 -9.54
C GLN A 223 -10.40 1.72 -10.66
N LYS A 224 -9.96 2.80 -11.32
CA LYS A 224 -10.65 3.31 -12.51
C LYS A 224 -10.63 2.34 -13.68
N LYS A 225 -9.47 1.73 -13.97
CA LYS A 225 -9.32 0.75 -15.05
C LYS A 225 -10.13 -0.54 -14.82
N LEU A 226 -10.14 -1.05 -13.60
CA LEU A 226 -10.76 -2.32 -13.20
C LEU A 226 -12.22 -2.16 -12.76
N ARG A 227 -12.66 -0.95 -12.43
CA ARG A 227 -14.03 -0.61 -11.99
C ARG A 227 -14.47 -1.53 -10.84
N SER A 228 -15.61 -2.23 -11.00
CA SER A 228 -16.17 -3.13 -9.99
C SER A 228 -15.31 -4.36 -9.67
N ARG A 229 -14.25 -4.63 -10.44
CA ARG A 229 -13.30 -5.71 -10.13
C ARG A 229 -12.26 -5.35 -9.08
N LEU A 230 -12.17 -4.09 -8.63
CA LEU A 230 -11.25 -3.69 -7.55
C LEU A 230 -11.98 -2.86 -6.49
N THR A 231 -12.03 -3.41 -5.28
CA THR A 231 -12.35 -2.68 -4.06
C THR A 231 -11.05 -2.27 -3.39
N LEU A 232 -10.79 -0.96 -3.37
CA LEU A 232 -9.68 -0.38 -2.63
C LEU A 232 -10.23 0.28 -1.36
N GLU A 233 -9.69 -0.07 -0.21
CA GLU A 233 -9.97 0.62 1.05
C GLU A 233 -8.67 1.16 1.65
N ILE A 234 -8.75 2.26 2.40
CA ILE A 234 -7.60 2.87 3.05
C ILE A 234 -7.86 3.01 4.55
N VAL A 235 -6.94 2.51 5.36
CA VAL A 235 -6.97 2.61 6.84
C VAL A 235 -6.74 4.05 7.27
N ARG A 236 -7.65 4.60 8.09
CA ARG A 236 -7.65 6.03 8.49
C ARG A 236 -7.99 6.23 9.97
N PRO A 237 -7.07 6.80 10.78
CA PRO A 237 -5.68 7.07 10.45
C PRO A 237 -4.90 5.75 10.22
N GLY A 238 -3.76 5.79 9.53
CA GLY A 238 -2.92 4.60 9.33
C GLY A 238 -2.19 4.13 10.59
N SER A 239 -2.94 3.85 11.67
CA SER A 239 -2.46 3.27 12.93
C SER A 239 -2.64 1.76 12.95
N LEU A 240 -1.92 1.06 13.84
CA LEU A 240 -2.05 -0.39 13.97
C LEU A 240 -3.40 -0.78 14.58
N GLU A 241 -3.86 0.01 15.55
CA GLU A 241 -5.16 -0.18 16.20
C GLU A 241 -6.30 -0.01 15.20
N GLU A 242 -6.20 0.98 14.31
CA GLU A 242 -7.18 1.22 13.27
C GLU A 242 -7.13 0.15 12.17
N LEU A 243 -5.94 -0.36 11.82
CA LEU A 243 -5.81 -1.52 10.93
C LEU A 243 -6.54 -2.74 11.50
N ASP A 244 -6.31 -3.07 12.78
CA ASP A 244 -6.99 -4.21 13.44
C ASP A 244 -8.50 -4.00 13.47
N ARG A 245 -8.95 -2.80 13.88
CA ARG A 245 -10.37 -2.43 13.91
C ARG A 245 -11.02 -2.52 12.53
N HIS A 246 -10.34 -2.05 11.49
CA HIS A 246 -10.83 -2.10 10.11
C HIS A 246 -11.05 -3.53 9.67
N LEU A 247 -10.04 -4.39 9.86
CA LEU A 247 -10.11 -5.80 9.51
C LEU A 247 -11.18 -6.53 10.34
N ASP A 248 -11.29 -6.27 11.64
CA ASP A 248 -12.33 -6.82 12.52
C ASP A 248 -13.75 -6.51 12.04
N ILE A 249 -14.00 -5.27 11.61
CA ILE A 249 -15.32 -4.87 11.10
C ILE A 249 -15.60 -5.58 9.77
N ARG A 250 -14.62 -5.66 8.87
CA ARG A 250 -14.77 -6.30 7.57
C ARG A 250 -14.94 -7.81 7.67
N ALA A 251 -14.23 -8.47 8.58
CA ALA A 251 -14.42 -9.88 8.90
C ALA A 251 -15.86 -10.16 9.36
N LYS A 252 -16.44 -9.30 10.22
CA LYS A 252 -17.86 -9.41 10.64
C LYS A 252 -18.85 -9.23 9.50
N GLN A 253 -18.45 -8.55 8.43
CA GLN A 253 -19.23 -8.36 7.21
C GLN A 253 -18.94 -9.42 6.14
N ASN A 254 -18.12 -10.43 6.45
CA ASN A 254 -17.64 -11.44 5.50
C ASN A 254 -16.89 -10.85 4.30
N VAL A 255 -16.08 -9.82 4.56
CA VAL A 255 -15.19 -9.19 3.57
C VAL A 255 -13.76 -9.47 3.96
N ASP A 256 -13.13 -10.38 3.21
CA ASP A 256 -11.71 -10.70 3.36
C ASP A 256 -10.88 -9.89 2.35
N PHE A 257 -9.71 -9.43 2.79
CA PHE A 257 -8.75 -8.75 1.93
C PHE A 257 -7.78 -9.75 1.32
N ASN A 258 -7.64 -9.71 -0.01
CA ASN A 258 -6.70 -10.57 -0.72
C ASN A 258 -5.25 -10.09 -0.54
N LEU A 259 -5.07 -8.77 -0.36
CA LEU A 259 -3.76 -8.13 -0.24
C LEU A 259 -3.81 -6.91 0.68
N VAL A 260 -2.79 -6.76 1.53
CA VAL A 260 -2.57 -5.53 2.31
C VAL A 260 -1.28 -4.85 1.84
N HIS A 261 -1.37 -3.56 1.51
CA HIS A 261 -0.25 -2.72 1.14
C HIS A 261 0.10 -1.76 2.28
N PHE A 262 1.34 -1.77 2.72
CA PHE A 262 1.87 -0.83 3.71
C PHE A 262 2.75 0.21 3.02
N ASP A 263 2.27 1.44 2.97
CA ASP A 263 3.02 2.62 2.53
C ASP A 263 3.44 3.44 3.77
N LEU A 264 4.53 3.02 4.41
CA LEU A 264 5.05 3.60 5.64
C LEU A 264 6.54 3.26 5.84
N HIS A 265 7.22 3.91 6.78
CA HIS A 265 8.64 3.67 7.04
C HIS A 265 8.91 2.39 7.84
N GLY A 266 10.02 1.72 7.53
CA GLY A 266 10.58 0.63 8.32
C GLY A 266 11.89 1.02 9.00
N ARG A 267 12.18 0.44 10.17
CA ARG A 267 13.41 0.66 10.92
C ARG A 267 13.88 -0.62 11.62
N ILE A 268 15.18 -0.76 11.79
CA ILE A 268 15.78 -1.76 12.69
C ILE A 268 16.24 -1.04 13.95
N MET A 269 15.80 -1.49 15.13
CA MET A 269 16.19 -0.93 16.42
C MET A 269 16.53 -2.03 17.41
N ARG A 270 17.40 -1.75 18.38
CA ARG A 270 17.69 -2.71 19.46
C ARG A 270 16.53 -2.72 20.46
N ASN A 271 16.10 -3.92 20.85
CA ASN A 271 15.17 -4.09 21.96
C ASN A 271 15.88 -3.90 23.31
N GLU A 272 15.15 -4.07 24.42
CA GLU A 272 15.68 -3.95 25.80
C GLU A 272 16.85 -4.91 26.07
N SER A 273 16.86 -6.06 25.39
CA SER A 273 17.96 -7.05 25.46
C SER A 273 19.13 -6.73 24.52
N GLY A 274 19.12 -5.58 23.85
CA GLY A 274 20.14 -5.17 22.90
C GLY A 274 20.07 -5.88 21.54
N VAL A 275 19.08 -6.74 21.29
CA VAL A 275 18.93 -7.50 20.04
C VAL A 275 18.28 -6.61 18.97
N PRO A 276 18.84 -6.51 17.76
CA PRO A 276 18.20 -5.78 16.67
C PRO A 276 16.89 -6.45 16.28
N VAL A 277 15.81 -5.69 16.22
CA VAL A 277 14.47 -6.14 15.81
C VAL A 277 13.85 -5.13 14.84
N PRO A 278 13.02 -5.59 13.89
CA PRO A 278 12.40 -4.73 12.90
C PRO A 278 11.10 -4.10 13.42
N TRP A 279 10.88 -2.85 13.04
CA TRP A 279 9.73 -2.03 13.40
C TRP A 279 9.15 -1.33 12.19
N LEU A 280 7.84 -1.10 12.22
CA LEU A 280 7.11 -0.27 11.27
C LEU A 280 6.63 1.00 11.98
N LEU A 281 6.66 2.13 11.27
CA LEU A 281 6.25 3.43 11.79
C LEU A 281 4.80 3.72 11.38
N PHE A 282 3.87 3.41 12.27
CA PHE A 282 2.44 3.68 12.09
C PHE A 282 2.08 5.08 12.57
N ALA A 283 0.98 5.64 12.10
CA ALA A 283 0.46 6.89 12.67
C ALA A 283 0.10 6.66 14.13
N ARG A 284 0.51 7.56 15.03
CA ARG A 284 0.09 7.53 16.43
C ARG A 284 -1.39 7.89 16.50
N GLN A 285 -2.17 7.17 17.29
CA GLN A 285 -3.55 7.57 17.55
C GLN A 285 -3.57 8.82 18.44
N HIS A 286 -4.36 9.83 18.08
CA HIS A 286 -4.53 11.01 18.94
C HIS A 286 -5.25 10.59 20.22
N ARG A 287 -4.67 10.92 21.37
CA ARG A 287 -5.36 10.85 22.66
C ARG A 287 -5.66 12.27 23.07
N PRO A 288 -6.94 12.67 23.20
CA PRO A 288 -7.28 14.02 23.61
C PRO A 288 -6.78 14.25 25.05
N SER A 289 -5.63 14.90 25.19
CA SER A 289 -5.24 15.54 26.45
C SER A 289 -5.50 17.04 26.34
N ALA A 290 -5.96 17.64 27.43
CA ALA A 290 -6.34 19.04 27.50
C ALA A 290 -5.15 19.98 27.20
N SER A 291 -4.99 20.41 25.94
CA SER A 291 -5.03 21.84 25.57
C SER A 291 -4.51 22.18 24.16
N GLU A 292 -3.94 21.26 23.38
CA GLU A 292 -3.48 21.63 22.03
C GLU A 292 -3.34 20.43 21.07
N TYR A 293 -3.74 20.62 19.81
CA TYR A 293 -3.48 19.67 18.74
C TYR A 293 -1.98 19.60 18.46
N SER A 294 -1.40 18.41 18.58
CA SER A 294 -0.05 18.12 18.10
C SER A 294 -0.11 17.49 16.71
N PHE A 295 0.82 17.87 15.83
CA PHE A 295 1.00 17.21 14.53
C PHE A 295 1.06 15.69 14.69
N PRO A 296 0.46 14.91 13.77
CA PRO A 296 0.46 13.47 13.89
C PRO A 296 1.91 12.96 13.76
N GLN A 297 2.39 12.36 14.84
CA GLN A 297 3.68 11.69 14.85
C GLN A 297 3.49 10.22 14.52
N THR A 298 4.59 9.56 14.17
CA THR A 298 4.59 8.11 14.02
C THR A 298 4.99 7.41 15.32
N GLN A 299 4.44 6.22 15.55
CA GLN A 299 4.78 5.33 16.63
C GLN A 299 5.33 4.01 16.10
N LEU A 300 6.22 3.39 16.87
CA LEU A 300 6.86 2.13 16.52
C LEU A 300 5.92 0.96 16.82
N ALA A 301 5.64 0.13 15.81
CA ALA A 301 4.97 -1.16 15.95
C ALA A 301 5.94 -2.29 15.61
N LYS A 302 6.05 -3.30 16.49
CA LYS A 302 6.89 -4.48 16.24
C LYS A 302 6.32 -5.24 15.04
N ALA A 303 7.20 -5.78 14.19
CA ALA A 303 6.80 -6.61 13.06
C ALA A 303 5.88 -7.77 13.48
N GLU A 304 6.17 -8.42 14.60
CA GLU A 304 5.39 -9.54 15.13
C GLU A 304 3.95 -9.12 15.44
N ALA A 305 3.75 -7.97 16.08
CA ALA A 305 2.41 -7.48 16.41
C ALA A 305 1.56 -7.20 15.15
N VAL A 306 2.20 -6.68 14.09
CA VAL A 306 1.53 -6.45 12.80
C VAL A 306 1.20 -7.78 12.12
N ALA A 307 2.14 -8.73 12.13
CA ALA A 307 1.94 -10.06 11.55
C ALA A 307 0.80 -10.84 12.23
N GLU A 308 0.65 -10.72 13.56
CA GLU A 308 -0.46 -11.30 14.32
C GLU A 308 -1.82 -10.76 13.89
N VAL A 309 -1.94 -9.44 13.71
CA VAL A 309 -3.18 -8.81 13.22
C VAL A 309 -3.53 -9.34 11.82
N LEU A 310 -2.57 -9.33 10.89
CA LEU A 310 -2.79 -9.79 9.52
C LEU A 310 -3.18 -11.27 9.45
N TYR A 311 -2.50 -12.10 10.25
CA TYR A 311 -2.76 -13.54 10.30
C TYR A 311 -4.16 -13.86 10.83
N ARG A 312 -4.60 -13.18 11.90
CA ARG A 312 -5.94 -13.34 12.48
C ARG A 312 -7.04 -13.11 11.44
N HIS A 313 -6.79 -12.18 10.52
CA HIS A 313 -7.69 -11.77 9.45
C HIS A 313 -7.39 -12.42 8.09
N ARG A 314 -6.62 -13.51 8.08
CA ARG A 314 -6.36 -14.36 6.90
C ARG A 314 -5.74 -13.63 5.71
N VAL A 315 -4.96 -12.59 5.96
CA VAL A 315 -4.23 -11.89 4.89
C VAL A 315 -3.08 -12.76 4.41
N GLU A 316 -3.13 -13.18 3.15
CA GLU A 316 -2.10 -14.04 2.55
C GLU A 316 -1.00 -13.27 1.80
N ASN A 317 -1.31 -12.07 1.29
CA ASN A 317 -0.41 -11.30 0.43
C ASN A 317 -0.13 -9.93 1.02
N VAL A 318 1.14 -9.57 1.15
CA VAL A 318 1.56 -8.30 1.74
C VAL A 318 2.59 -7.60 0.86
N VAL A 319 2.41 -6.30 0.66
CA VAL A 319 3.40 -5.42 0.02
C VAL A 319 3.89 -4.40 1.04
N LEU A 320 5.20 -4.34 1.26
CA LEU A 320 5.85 -3.45 2.23
C LEU A 320 6.69 -2.41 1.48
N ASN A 321 6.13 -1.22 1.27
CA ASN A 321 6.89 -0.04 0.88
C ASN A 321 7.60 0.56 2.11
N ALA A 322 8.34 -0.28 2.84
CA ALA A 322 9.02 0.05 4.08
C ALA A 322 10.50 -0.31 3.97
N CYS A 323 11.38 0.68 4.06
CA CYS A 323 12.84 0.49 4.02
C CYS A 323 13.28 -0.56 5.07
N LEU A 324 14.29 -1.36 4.74
CA LEU A 324 14.84 -2.40 5.62
C LEU A 324 13.87 -3.54 5.99
N SER A 325 12.70 -3.64 5.37
CA SER A 325 11.75 -4.74 5.63
C SER A 325 12.24 -6.13 5.20
N ALA A 326 13.28 -6.20 4.37
CA ALA A 326 13.96 -7.46 4.05
C ALA A 326 15.40 -7.55 4.60
N TYR A 327 15.73 -6.75 5.62
CA TYR A 327 17.08 -6.71 6.19
C TYR A 327 17.44 -8.02 6.91
N ASN A 328 18.35 -8.81 6.32
CA ASN A 328 18.70 -10.14 6.81
C ASN A 328 20.21 -10.30 7.14
N ARG A 329 20.82 -9.28 7.76
CA ARG A 329 22.26 -9.29 8.11
C ARG A 329 22.56 -9.85 9.49
N SER A 330 21.65 -9.66 10.45
CA SER A 330 21.87 -10.07 11.85
C SER A 330 21.04 -11.30 12.24
N GLY A 331 20.60 -12.08 11.24
CA GLY A 331 19.76 -13.27 11.41
C GLY A 331 18.33 -13.07 10.87
N ALA A 332 17.59 -14.18 10.71
CA ALA A 332 16.21 -14.16 10.22
C ALA A 332 15.27 -13.31 11.09
N ALA A 333 15.59 -13.12 12.36
CA ALA A 333 14.83 -12.29 13.29
C ALA A 333 14.86 -10.78 12.94
N THR A 334 15.83 -10.30 12.14
CA THR A 334 15.81 -8.90 11.66
C THR A 334 15.05 -8.70 10.36
N ASN A 335 14.68 -9.78 9.69
CA ASN A 335 13.98 -9.74 8.41
C ASN A 335 12.47 -9.71 8.66
N LEU A 336 11.86 -8.53 8.49
CA LEU A 336 10.43 -8.33 8.71
C LEU A 336 9.58 -9.24 7.80
N ALA A 337 9.98 -9.46 6.55
CA ALA A 337 9.29 -10.38 5.66
C ALA A 337 9.32 -11.82 6.21
N HIS A 338 10.45 -12.28 6.76
CA HIS A 338 10.52 -13.60 7.40
C HIS A 338 9.61 -13.73 8.62
N ILE A 339 9.47 -12.68 9.42
CA ILE A 339 8.51 -12.66 10.53
C ILE A 339 7.08 -12.85 9.99
N PHE A 340 6.71 -12.15 8.93
CA PHE A 340 5.38 -12.27 8.33
C PHE A 340 5.12 -13.70 7.81
N LEU A 341 6.08 -14.27 7.06
CA LEU A 341 5.98 -15.64 6.55
C LEU A 341 5.87 -16.67 7.69
N ARG A 342 6.64 -16.49 8.77
CA ARG A 342 6.60 -17.35 9.95
C ARG A 342 5.22 -17.34 10.63
N HIS A 343 4.57 -16.18 10.68
CA HIS A 343 3.22 -16.05 11.25
C HIS A 343 2.14 -16.65 10.36
N GLY A 344 2.37 -16.80 9.05
CA GLY A 344 1.50 -17.53 8.15
C GLY A 344 1.11 -16.79 6.87
N ILE A 345 1.63 -15.58 6.66
CA ILE A 345 1.50 -14.85 5.39
C ILE A 345 2.19 -15.67 4.29
N SER A 346 1.58 -15.76 3.11
CA SER A 346 2.07 -16.59 2.00
C SER A 346 3.09 -15.86 1.14
N ASN A 347 2.81 -14.60 0.78
CA ASN A 347 3.62 -13.83 -0.14
C ASN A 347 3.92 -12.45 0.43
N VAL A 348 5.19 -12.06 0.41
CA VAL A 348 5.65 -10.74 0.88
C VAL A 348 6.54 -10.08 -0.16
N SER A 349 6.19 -8.86 -0.56
CA SER A 349 7.09 -7.93 -1.27
C SER A 349 7.68 -6.96 -0.28
N ALA A 350 8.99 -6.76 -0.29
CA ALA A 350 9.73 -6.00 0.73
C ALA A 350 10.94 -5.25 0.15
N MET A 351 11.51 -4.34 0.94
CA MET A 351 12.66 -3.52 0.57
C MET A 351 13.88 -3.92 1.39
N TRP A 352 14.99 -4.24 0.73
CA TRP A 352 16.19 -4.75 1.41
C TRP A 352 16.95 -3.68 2.19
N TYR A 353 17.15 -2.51 1.56
CA TYR A 353 17.80 -1.34 2.15
C TYR A 353 16.91 -0.09 2.02
N TYR A 354 17.52 1.09 2.12
CA TYR A 354 16.87 2.35 1.81
C TYR A 354 16.58 2.43 0.31
N VAL A 355 15.38 2.89 -0.04
CA VAL A 355 14.90 2.96 -1.41
C VAL A 355 14.36 4.37 -1.69
N HIS A 356 14.68 4.90 -2.86
CA HIS A 356 14.21 6.20 -3.29
C HIS A 356 12.74 6.12 -3.76
N TRP A 357 11.96 7.18 -3.54
CA TRP A 357 10.52 7.18 -3.85
C TRP A 357 10.21 6.94 -5.34
N LYS A 358 11.07 7.42 -6.26
CA LYS A 358 10.99 7.11 -7.71
C LYS A 358 11.09 5.62 -8.01
N THR A 359 12.00 4.90 -7.33
CA THR A 359 12.13 3.44 -7.44
C THR A 359 10.81 2.78 -7.02
N VAL A 360 10.29 3.16 -5.84
CA VAL A 360 9.04 2.63 -5.31
C VAL A 360 7.89 2.90 -6.27
N LYS A 361 7.80 4.12 -6.80
CA LYS A 361 6.77 4.51 -7.76
C LYS A 361 6.79 3.60 -9.00
N THR A 362 7.93 3.48 -9.69
CA THR A 362 8.06 2.66 -10.89
C THR A 362 7.77 1.19 -10.59
N TYR A 363 8.26 0.67 -9.46
CA TYR A 363 8.01 -0.69 -9.03
C TYR A 363 6.53 -0.96 -8.79
N VAL A 364 5.86 -0.14 -7.97
CA VAL A 364 4.47 -0.33 -7.55
C VAL A 364 3.50 -0.20 -8.73
N GLU A 365 3.72 0.80 -9.60
CA GLU A 365 2.96 0.97 -10.84
C GLU A 365 3.05 -0.30 -11.72
N ALA A 366 4.27 -0.77 -11.99
CA ALA A 366 4.46 -1.97 -12.81
C ALA A 366 3.96 -3.24 -12.11
N PHE A 367 4.19 -3.39 -10.81
CA PHE A 367 3.80 -4.56 -10.03
C PHE A 367 2.30 -4.79 -10.08
N TYR A 368 1.50 -3.76 -9.78
CA TYR A 368 0.06 -3.92 -9.74
C TYR A 368 -0.58 -4.00 -11.13
N ASP A 369 -0.04 -3.32 -12.15
CA ASP A 369 -0.47 -3.54 -13.54
C ASP A 369 -0.29 -5.04 -13.91
N LYS A 370 0.87 -5.63 -13.59
CA LYS A 370 1.14 -7.05 -13.86
C LYS A 370 0.30 -8.01 -13.01
N LEU A 371 0.08 -7.68 -11.74
CA LEU A 371 -0.65 -8.53 -10.80
C LEU A 371 -2.17 -8.53 -11.05
N LEU A 372 -2.75 -7.35 -11.29
CA LEU A 372 -4.21 -7.17 -11.28
C LEU A 372 -4.83 -7.07 -12.68
N ILE A 373 -4.09 -6.53 -13.66
CA ILE A 373 -4.57 -6.45 -15.06
C ILE A 373 -4.16 -7.71 -15.81
N GLU A 374 -2.86 -8.00 -15.85
CA GLU A 374 -2.33 -9.19 -16.54
C GLU A 374 -2.54 -10.49 -15.75
N CYS A 375 -2.99 -10.39 -14.50
CA CYS A 375 -3.31 -11.54 -13.64
C CYS A 375 -2.12 -12.52 -13.51
N LEU A 376 -0.89 -12.00 -13.48
CA LEU A 376 0.31 -12.81 -13.25
C LEU A 376 0.41 -13.22 -11.77
N ASP A 377 1.10 -14.32 -11.51
CA ASP A 377 1.46 -14.72 -10.15
C ASP A 377 2.20 -13.59 -9.41
N PHE A 378 2.06 -13.53 -8.08
CA PHE A 378 2.64 -12.49 -7.23
C PHE A 378 4.15 -12.31 -7.45
N HIS A 379 4.91 -13.40 -7.52
CA HIS A 379 6.36 -13.34 -7.69
C HIS A 379 6.74 -13.01 -9.12
N VAL A 380 5.99 -13.50 -10.10
CA VAL A 380 6.19 -13.16 -11.51
C VAL A 380 5.92 -11.67 -11.75
N ALA A 381 4.83 -11.12 -11.18
CA ALA A 381 4.53 -9.69 -11.25
C ALA A 381 5.67 -8.84 -10.67
N ALA A 382 6.26 -9.26 -9.56
CA ALA A 382 7.40 -8.59 -8.96
C ALA A 382 8.68 -8.66 -9.81
N GLN A 383 8.98 -9.80 -10.42
CA GLN A 383 10.10 -9.94 -11.36
C GLN A 383 9.92 -9.03 -12.59
N ARG A 384 8.68 -8.90 -13.09
CA ARG A 384 8.35 -7.97 -14.17
C ARG A 384 8.47 -6.51 -13.74
N ALA A 385 8.13 -6.19 -12.49
CA ALA A 385 8.33 -4.86 -11.92
C ALA A 385 9.82 -4.49 -11.80
N ARG A 386 10.69 -5.43 -11.37
CA ARG A 386 12.15 -5.25 -11.42
C ARG A 386 12.69 -5.11 -12.84
N GLU A 387 12.15 -5.84 -13.80
CA GLU A 387 12.48 -5.64 -15.23
C GLU A 387 12.11 -4.23 -15.71
N SER A 388 10.95 -3.70 -15.29
CA SER A 388 10.57 -2.31 -15.58
C SER A 388 11.54 -1.31 -14.94
N LEU A 389 11.98 -1.53 -13.69
CA LEU A 389 13.01 -0.69 -13.06
C LEU A 389 14.33 -0.68 -13.84
N ARG A 390 14.77 -1.82 -14.37
CA ARG A 390 15.99 -1.87 -15.19
C ARG A 390 15.85 -1.11 -16.52
N ARG A 391 14.63 -1.09 -17.09
CA ARG A 391 14.34 -0.33 -18.32
C ARG A 391 14.15 1.16 -18.06
N GLN A 392 13.71 1.51 -16.85
CA GLN A 392 13.45 2.88 -16.41
C GLN A 392 14.12 3.11 -15.05
N PRO A 393 15.47 3.12 -15.00
CA PRO A 393 16.20 3.27 -13.75
C PRO A 393 15.90 4.63 -13.13
N THR A 394 16.03 4.72 -11.81
CA THR A 394 15.84 5.98 -11.11
C THR A 394 16.91 6.98 -11.52
N SER A 395 16.50 8.16 -11.99
CA SER A 395 17.40 9.28 -12.28
C SER A 395 17.30 10.39 -11.25
N LEU A 396 18.42 10.76 -10.61
CA LEU A 396 18.55 11.84 -9.62
C LEU A 396 19.69 12.77 -10.06
N ALA A 397 19.44 14.08 -10.08
CA ALA A 397 20.42 15.08 -10.55
C ALA A 397 21.12 14.66 -11.87
N GLU A 398 20.33 14.16 -12.84
CA GLU A 398 20.79 13.68 -14.15
C GLU A 398 21.62 12.39 -14.15
N ARG A 399 21.90 11.79 -12.99
CA ARG A 399 22.52 10.46 -12.87
C ARG A 399 21.49 9.35 -12.72
N THR A 400 21.66 8.23 -13.44
CA THR A 400 20.86 7.00 -13.30
C THR A 400 21.46 6.05 -12.26
N PHE A 401 20.61 5.38 -11.50
CA PHE A 401 21.00 4.42 -10.45
C PHE A 401 20.48 3.01 -10.76
N GLN A 402 21.32 2.00 -10.56
CA GLN A 402 20.90 0.59 -10.56
C GLN A 402 20.24 0.18 -9.24
N ASP A 403 18.93 0.33 -9.10
CA ASP A 403 18.20 0.15 -7.83
C ASP A 403 17.20 -1.00 -7.80
N PHE A 404 17.05 -1.73 -8.91
CA PHE A 404 16.04 -2.78 -9.07
C PHE A 404 16.17 -3.92 -8.05
N PHE A 405 17.38 -4.21 -7.56
CA PHE A 405 17.65 -5.29 -6.61
C PHE A 405 17.17 -5.00 -5.19
N LEU A 406 16.77 -3.76 -4.90
CA LEU A 406 16.27 -3.37 -3.58
C LEU A 406 14.88 -3.92 -3.30
N CYS A 407 14.07 -4.18 -4.34
CA CYS A 407 12.73 -4.73 -4.24
C CYS A 407 12.79 -6.26 -4.28
N VAL A 408 12.64 -6.90 -3.13
CA VAL A 408 12.80 -8.36 -2.97
C VAL A 408 11.47 -9.02 -2.58
N ASN A 409 11.31 -10.29 -2.95
CA ASN A 409 10.04 -11.00 -2.76
C ASN A 409 10.27 -12.38 -2.17
N TYR A 410 9.45 -12.72 -1.18
CA TYR A 410 9.50 -13.98 -0.47
C TYR A 410 8.16 -14.72 -0.58
N ALA A 411 8.23 -15.99 -0.96
CA ALA A 411 7.15 -16.94 -0.88
C ALA A 411 7.32 -17.80 0.37
N ARG A 412 6.21 -18.25 0.96
CA ARG A 412 6.19 -19.31 1.95
C ARG A 412 5.97 -20.64 1.25
N ASP A 413 6.86 -21.60 1.49
CA ASP A 413 6.54 -23.00 1.16
C ASP A 413 5.73 -23.59 2.31
N VAL A 414 4.59 -24.21 1.98
CA VAL A 414 3.87 -25.07 2.92
C VAL A 414 4.13 -26.48 2.42
N HIS A 415 5.28 -27.04 2.77
CA HIS A 415 5.48 -28.47 2.60
C HIS A 415 4.36 -29.19 3.40
N ARG A 416 3.40 -29.76 2.67
CA ARG A 416 2.64 -30.92 3.15
C ARG A 416 3.70 -31.99 3.39
N THR A 417 4.11 -32.13 4.65
CA THR A 417 4.95 -33.26 5.09
C THR A 417 4.39 -34.54 4.48
N ASP A 418 5.25 -35.38 3.89
CA ASP A 418 4.92 -36.66 3.24
C ASP A 418 3.96 -37.55 4.06
N SER A 419 3.86 -37.34 5.38
CA SER A 419 2.86 -37.97 6.26
C SER A 419 1.39 -37.67 5.91
N MET A 420 1.08 -36.70 5.04
CA MET A 420 -0.28 -36.38 4.59
C MET A 420 -0.54 -36.72 3.11
N LEU A 421 0.41 -37.37 2.42
CA LEU A 421 0.20 -37.96 1.10
C LEU A 421 -0.32 -39.40 1.23
N ARG A 422 -1.55 -39.55 1.73
CA ARG A 422 -2.37 -40.69 1.32
C ARG A 422 -3.61 -40.14 0.64
N GLU A 423 -3.86 -40.71 -0.55
CA GLU A 423 -4.90 -40.39 -1.53
C GLU A 423 -4.54 -39.28 -2.53
N ALA A 424 -3.67 -39.66 -3.47
CA ALA A 424 -3.71 -39.12 -4.82
C ALA A 424 -4.83 -39.83 -5.60
N SER A 425 -5.87 -39.10 -5.99
CA SER A 425 -6.72 -39.49 -7.12
C SER A 425 -6.16 -38.84 -8.40
N PRO A 426 -6.19 -39.54 -9.55
CA PRO A 426 -5.30 -39.26 -10.65
C PRO A 426 -5.79 -38.11 -11.55
N SER A 427 -4.82 -37.41 -12.14
CA SER A 427 -5.01 -36.36 -13.16
C SER A 427 -5.64 -36.92 -14.44
N PRO A 428 -6.57 -36.19 -15.11
CA PRO A 428 -7.02 -36.55 -16.45
C PRO A 428 -6.02 -36.03 -17.50
N SER A 429 -5.34 -36.97 -18.18
CA SER A 429 -4.58 -36.72 -19.40
C SER A 429 -5.49 -36.54 -20.63
N ALA A 430 -4.94 -35.83 -21.62
CA ALA A 430 -5.57 -35.37 -22.84
C ALA A 430 -5.87 -36.47 -23.90
N ARG A 431 -7.00 -36.29 -24.63
CA ARG A 431 -7.33 -36.71 -26.03
C ARG A 431 -7.33 -38.24 -26.31
N SER A 432 -8.21 -38.87 -27.10
CA SER A 432 -9.16 -38.47 -28.16
C SER A 432 -10.06 -39.69 -28.56
N HIS A 433 -11.06 -39.41 -29.42
CA HIS A 433 -11.84 -40.29 -30.33
C HIS A 433 -13.17 -40.94 -29.88
N GLU A 434 -14.22 -40.53 -30.62
CA GLU A 434 -15.38 -41.27 -31.19
C GLU A 434 -16.11 -42.29 -30.29
N SER A 435 -17.43 -42.17 -30.06
CA SER A 435 -18.51 -42.50 -31.01
C SER A 435 -19.87 -42.07 -30.39
N THR A 436 -20.70 -41.27 -31.07
CA THR A 436 -21.90 -41.68 -31.86
C THR A 436 -23.24 -41.60 -31.10
N ILE A 437 -24.04 -40.61 -31.51
CA ILE A 437 -25.51 -40.56 -31.68
C ILE A 437 -26.42 -41.01 -30.51
N SER A 438 -27.24 -40.07 -30.01
CA SER A 438 -28.71 -40.26 -29.96
C SER A 438 -29.44 -38.92 -29.82
N LEU A 439 -30.37 -38.69 -30.75
CA LEU A 439 -31.27 -37.56 -30.88
C LEU A 439 -32.37 -37.60 -29.82
N SER A 440 -32.84 -36.43 -29.37
CA SER A 440 -34.29 -36.15 -29.37
C SER A 440 -34.58 -34.65 -29.36
N ASN A 441 -35.51 -34.30 -30.25
CA ASN A 441 -36.07 -32.98 -30.51
C ASN A 441 -36.98 -32.51 -29.38
N THR A 442 -37.05 -31.20 -29.15
CA THR A 442 -38.35 -30.52 -29.18
C THR A 442 -38.19 -29.02 -29.40
N SER A 443 -38.94 -28.56 -30.38
CA SER A 443 -38.99 -27.21 -30.93
C SER A 443 -40.18 -26.43 -30.35
N THR A 444 -39.99 -25.14 -30.07
CA THR A 444 -41.07 -24.15 -30.25
C THR A 444 -40.47 -22.82 -30.74
N ARG A 445 -40.71 -22.54 -32.02
CA ARG A 445 -40.60 -21.20 -32.63
C ARG A 445 -41.79 -20.36 -32.20
N SER A 446 -41.55 -19.09 -31.88
CA SER A 446 -42.52 -18.03 -32.15
C SER A 446 -41.79 -16.77 -32.64
N SER A 447 -41.96 -16.51 -33.92
CA SER A 447 -41.60 -15.28 -34.61
C SER A 447 -42.73 -14.26 -34.48
N ARG A 448 -42.41 -12.98 -34.19
CA ARG A 448 -43.21 -11.84 -34.67
C ARG A 448 -42.41 -10.52 -34.69
N SER A 449 -42.14 -10.11 -35.92
CA SER A 449 -42.05 -8.76 -36.48
C SER A 449 -42.13 -7.53 -35.55
N GLY A 450 -41.03 -6.78 -35.53
CA GLY A 450 -40.92 -5.37 -35.93
C GLY A 450 -41.96 -4.35 -35.47
N ILE A 451 -41.58 -3.52 -34.50
CA ILE A 451 -41.96 -2.10 -34.44
C ILE A 451 -40.71 -1.28 -34.09
N ARG A 452 -40.24 -0.48 -35.05
CA ARG A 452 -39.22 0.56 -34.87
C ARG A 452 -39.85 1.70 -34.06
N ILE A 453 -39.56 1.78 -32.76
CA ILE A 453 -39.88 2.96 -31.96
C ILE A 453 -38.64 3.85 -31.92
N LYS A 454 -38.80 5.04 -32.47
CA LYS A 454 -37.81 6.11 -32.48
C LYS A 454 -37.48 6.52 -31.05
N SER A 455 -36.20 6.69 -30.78
CA SER A 455 -35.63 7.32 -29.60
C SER A 455 -36.20 8.74 -29.40
N PRO A 456 -36.67 9.10 -28.19
CA PRO A 456 -36.74 10.50 -27.80
C PRO A 456 -35.40 10.90 -27.18
N SER A 457 -34.79 11.91 -27.76
CA SER A 457 -33.76 12.71 -27.11
C SER A 457 -34.39 13.55 -25.99
N ARG A 458 -33.76 13.55 -24.81
CA ARG A 458 -33.55 14.67 -23.88
C ARG A 458 -33.03 14.13 -22.54
N PHE A 459 -31.76 14.40 -22.22
CA PHE A 459 -31.33 15.52 -21.38
C PHE A 459 -31.73 15.34 -19.91
N ALA A 460 -30.81 14.76 -19.14
CA ALA A 460 -30.57 15.01 -17.71
C ALA A 460 -29.26 14.32 -17.31
N ASP A 461 -28.15 15.03 -17.53
CA ASP A 461 -26.85 14.95 -16.84
C ASP A 461 -26.38 13.60 -16.28
N SER A 462 -25.88 12.74 -17.18
CA SER A 462 -24.80 11.84 -16.82
C SER A 462 -23.52 12.65 -16.65
N PHE A 463 -23.13 12.95 -15.41
CA PHE A 463 -21.77 13.41 -15.15
C PHE A 463 -20.79 12.33 -15.60
N GLY A 464 -20.00 12.64 -16.62
CA GLY A 464 -18.93 11.82 -17.13
C GLY A 464 -17.82 11.66 -16.09
N PHE A 465 -17.84 10.55 -15.37
CA PHE A 465 -16.77 10.17 -14.43
C PHE A 465 -15.60 9.44 -15.09
N ASP A 466 -15.69 9.12 -16.39
CA ASP A 466 -14.58 8.48 -17.11
C ASP A 466 -13.39 9.45 -17.34
N ASP A 467 -13.54 10.78 -17.15
CA ASP A 467 -12.51 11.79 -17.47
C ASP A 467 -11.99 12.65 -16.30
N GLU A 468 -12.57 12.60 -15.10
CA GLU A 468 -12.06 13.45 -13.99
C GLU A 468 -10.69 12.93 -13.52
N PRO A 469 -9.63 13.75 -13.41
CA PRO A 469 -8.31 13.28 -13.00
C PRO A 469 -8.31 12.80 -11.53
N ILE A 470 -7.52 11.77 -11.23
CA ILE A 470 -7.34 11.30 -9.84
C ILE A 470 -6.67 12.39 -9.00
N LEU A 471 -6.97 12.43 -7.71
CA LEU A 471 -6.27 13.26 -6.75
C LEU A 471 -4.95 12.60 -6.32
N ARG A 472 -3.82 13.30 -6.47
CA ARG A 472 -2.56 12.94 -5.82
C ARG A 472 -2.62 13.41 -4.37
N LEU A 473 -2.69 12.48 -3.43
CA LEU A 473 -2.79 12.82 -2.02
C LEU A 473 -1.50 13.53 -1.56
N ARG A 474 -1.65 14.66 -0.89
CA ARG A 474 -0.54 15.40 -0.30
C ARG A 474 -0.53 15.22 1.22
N LEU A 475 0.62 15.40 1.88
CA LEU A 475 0.75 15.26 3.32
C LEU A 475 -0.28 16.11 4.07
N HIS A 476 -0.43 17.37 3.70
CA HIS A 476 -1.38 18.26 4.36
C HIS A 476 -2.85 17.77 4.20
N LEU A 477 -3.20 17.10 3.09
CA LEU A 477 -4.53 16.49 2.93
C LEU A 477 -4.69 15.20 3.76
N LEU A 478 -3.62 14.42 3.93
CA LEU A 478 -3.62 13.29 4.86
C LEU A 478 -3.73 13.76 6.33
N GLU A 479 -3.13 14.91 6.66
CA GLU A 479 -3.29 15.54 7.98
C GLU A 479 -4.74 15.99 8.20
N LEU A 480 -5.40 16.54 7.18
CA LEU A 480 -6.84 16.82 7.22
C LEU A 480 -7.65 15.55 7.50
N GLU A 481 -7.37 14.43 6.82
CA GLU A 481 -8.02 13.15 7.13
C GLU A 481 -7.80 12.77 8.59
N TYR A 482 -6.56 12.86 9.09
CA TYR A 482 -6.23 12.56 10.47
C TYR A 482 -7.03 13.41 11.48
N LYS A 483 -7.10 14.73 11.26
CA LYS A 483 -7.91 15.63 12.09
C LYS A 483 -9.39 15.28 12.01
N LEU A 484 -9.91 14.99 10.82
CA LEU A 484 -11.30 14.58 10.65
C LEU A 484 -11.61 13.28 11.42
N MET A 485 -10.71 12.30 11.40
CA MET A 485 -10.84 11.07 12.19
C MET A 485 -10.81 11.31 13.70
N THR A 486 -10.14 12.38 14.14
CA THR A 486 -9.90 12.72 15.54
C THR A 486 -11.01 13.60 16.13
N PHE A 487 -11.31 14.72 15.48
CA PHE A 487 -12.22 15.76 16.00
C PHE A 487 -13.63 15.67 15.41
N ARG A 488 -13.81 14.93 14.31
CA ARG A 488 -15.06 14.78 13.53
C ARG A 488 -15.60 16.04 12.87
N ILE A 489 -15.37 17.20 13.46
CA ILE A 489 -15.83 18.51 13.00
C ILE A 489 -14.61 19.34 12.65
N ILE A 490 -14.50 19.76 11.39
CA ILE A 490 -13.39 20.55 10.89
C ILE A 490 -13.87 21.85 10.26
N TYR A 491 -13.24 22.97 10.58
CA TYR A 491 -13.37 24.21 9.80
C TYR A 491 -12.26 24.29 8.75
N ALA A 492 -12.64 24.25 7.49
CA ALA A 492 -11.77 24.38 6.34
C ALA A 492 -11.90 25.79 5.75
N SER A 493 -10.76 26.47 5.62
CA SER A 493 -10.65 27.79 5.00
C SER A 493 -9.41 27.83 4.13
N ASP A 494 -9.47 28.60 3.05
CA ASP A 494 -8.32 28.94 2.22
C ASP A 494 -7.86 30.40 2.41
N LEU A 495 -8.49 31.14 3.32
CA LEU A 495 -8.20 32.56 3.56
C LEU A 495 -8.26 33.42 2.28
N ASP A 496 -9.06 33.01 1.29
CA ASP A 496 -9.12 33.61 -0.05
C ASP A 496 -7.72 33.76 -0.71
N GLN A 497 -6.80 32.84 -0.40
CA GLN A 497 -5.44 32.86 -0.95
C GLN A 497 -5.47 32.67 -2.47
N ALA A 498 -4.74 33.53 -3.19
CA ALA A 498 -4.58 33.42 -4.64
C ALA A 498 -4.00 32.05 -5.05
N GLY A 499 -4.68 31.35 -5.97
CA GLY A 499 -4.27 30.02 -6.44
C GLY A 499 -4.73 28.85 -5.58
N SER A 500 -5.51 29.11 -4.52
CA SER A 500 -6.23 28.08 -3.77
C SER A 500 -7.61 27.82 -4.39
N ASP A 501 -8.02 26.55 -4.41
CA ASP A 501 -9.34 26.08 -4.81
C ASP A 501 -9.86 25.10 -3.76
N LEU A 502 -10.35 25.66 -2.64
CA LEU A 502 -10.91 24.89 -1.53
C LEU A 502 -12.09 24.02 -2.00
N ASN A 503 -13.03 24.60 -2.74
CA ASN A 503 -14.24 23.89 -3.17
C ASN A 503 -13.93 22.74 -4.13
N GLY A 504 -13.08 22.96 -5.14
CA GLY A 504 -12.71 21.92 -6.10
C GLY A 504 -11.80 20.86 -5.50
N THR A 505 -10.84 21.22 -4.64
CA THR A 505 -10.00 20.26 -3.92
C THR A 505 -10.85 19.39 -2.98
N LEU A 506 -11.76 20.00 -2.19
CA LEU A 506 -12.68 19.26 -1.32
C LEU A 506 -13.61 18.34 -2.12
N GLY A 507 -14.11 18.77 -3.28
CA GLY A 507 -14.90 17.93 -4.18
C GLY A 507 -14.15 16.67 -4.61
N LYS A 508 -12.87 16.80 -4.99
CA LYS A 508 -12.01 15.66 -5.34
C LYS A 508 -11.72 14.74 -4.15
N MET A 509 -11.53 15.30 -2.95
CA MET A 509 -11.37 14.52 -1.73
C MET A 509 -12.63 13.71 -1.41
N VAL A 510 -13.81 14.33 -1.54
CA VAL A 510 -15.10 13.64 -1.39
C VAL A 510 -15.20 12.46 -2.36
N ASN A 511 -14.89 12.68 -3.64
CA ASN A 511 -14.89 11.61 -4.63
C ASN A 511 -13.91 10.48 -4.26
N MET A 512 -12.72 10.82 -3.77
CA MET A 512 -11.75 9.84 -3.27
C MET A 512 -12.29 9.05 -2.05
N TRP A 513 -12.91 9.73 -1.08
CA TRP A 513 -13.48 9.11 0.12
C TRP A 513 -14.63 8.16 -0.21
N LEU A 514 -15.50 8.53 -1.13
CA LEU A 514 -16.56 7.65 -1.65
C LEU A 514 -15.97 6.42 -2.37
N ASN A 515 -14.96 6.64 -3.22
CA ASN A 515 -14.35 5.55 -4.00
C ASN A 515 -13.55 4.57 -3.12
N THR A 516 -12.96 5.04 -2.02
CA THR A 516 -12.13 4.24 -1.10
C THR A 516 -12.89 3.73 0.14
N ASN A 517 -14.22 3.75 0.06
CA ASN A 517 -15.15 3.25 1.08
C ASN A 517 -14.97 3.88 2.48
N LEU A 518 -14.57 5.15 2.54
CA LEU A 518 -14.49 5.90 3.80
C LEU A 518 -15.87 6.38 4.26
N ILE A 519 -16.68 6.86 3.32
CA ILE A 519 -18.02 7.41 3.52
C ILE A 519 -18.97 6.84 2.47
N ASP A 520 -20.23 6.65 2.82
CA ASP A 520 -21.28 6.25 1.87
C ASP A 520 -22.06 7.43 1.32
N GLU A 521 -22.29 8.46 2.14
CA GLU A 521 -23.13 9.60 1.77
C GLU A 521 -22.45 10.93 2.11
N VAL A 522 -22.69 11.93 1.26
CA VAL A 522 -22.31 13.33 1.49
C VAL A 522 -23.53 14.22 1.40
N HIS A 523 -23.75 15.00 2.44
CA HIS A 523 -24.88 15.91 2.59
C HIS A 523 -24.40 17.35 2.59
N TYR A 524 -24.97 18.18 1.72
CA TYR A 524 -24.61 19.59 1.63
C TYR A 524 -25.69 20.48 2.23
N TYR A 525 -25.24 21.47 2.99
CA TYR A 525 -26.07 22.45 3.68
C TYR A 525 -25.53 23.86 3.44
N LYS A 526 -26.41 24.86 3.61
CA LYS A 526 -25.96 26.22 3.87
C LYS A 526 -26.14 26.51 5.36
N ALA A 527 -25.22 27.23 5.97
CA ALA A 527 -25.29 27.52 7.41
C ALA A 527 -26.61 28.19 7.81
N LYS A 528 -27.20 29.01 6.93
CA LYS A 528 -28.51 29.65 7.16
C LYS A 528 -29.66 28.67 7.33
N ASP A 529 -29.54 27.44 6.83
CA ASP A 529 -30.60 26.42 6.96
C ASP A 529 -30.78 25.98 8.42
N PHE A 530 -29.76 26.14 9.26
CA PHE A 530 -29.80 25.84 10.69
C PHE A 530 -30.50 26.91 11.53
N SER A 531 -30.82 28.08 10.95
CA SER A 531 -31.62 29.13 11.63
C SER A 531 -33.13 28.85 11.63
N LYS A 532 -33.58 27.80 10.93
CA LYS A 532 -35.00 27.48 10.77
C LYS A 532 -35.47 26.55 11.89
N ARG A 533 -36.44 27.00 12.70
CA ARG A 533 -37.12 26.16 13.69
C ARG A 533 -38.22 25.34 13.02
N ASN A 534 -38.30 24.05 13.36
CA ASN A 534 -39.40 23.21 12.91
C ASN A 534 -40.64 23.55 13.76
N LEU A 535 -41.71 24.03 13.14
CA LEU A 535 -42.88 24.63 13.80
C LEU A 535 -43.65 23.66 14.72
N ILE A 536 -43.43 22.35 14.56
CA ILE A 536 -44.22 21.30 15.24
C ILE A 536 -43.45 20.64 16.40
N SER A 537 -42.14 20.43 16.28
CA SER A 537 -41.35 19.70 17.30
C SER A 537 -40.44 20.59 18.14
N GLY A 538 -40.25 21.86 17.78
CA GLY A 538 -39.26 22.74 18.40
C GLY A 538 -37.80 22.31 18.15
N ALA A 539 -37.57 21.15 17.53
CA ALA A 539 -36.25 20.60 17.24
C ALA A 539 -35.71 21.08 15.89
N VAL A 540 -34.39 21.15 15.78
CA VAL A 540 -33.67 21.51 14.56
C VAL A 540 -33.73 20.35 13.57
N SER A 541 -34.71 20.39 12.67
CA SER A 541 -34.83 19.43 11.55
C SER A 541 -34.29 20.07 10.29
N VAL A 542 -33.00 19.90 10.02
CA VAL A 542 -32.34 20.45 8.83
C VAL A 542 -32.21 19.37 7.77
N SER A 543 -32.97 19.54 6.68
CA SER A 543 -32.84 18.69 5.50
C SER A 543 -31.68 19.16 4.62
N PRO A 544 -30.82 18.25 4.12
CA PRO A 544 -29.75 18.63 3.19
C PRO A 544 -30.31 19.14 1.87
N ARG A 545 -29.63 20.12 1.29
CA ARG A 545 -29.99 20.70 -0.01
C ARG A 545 -29.68 19.77 -1.16
N THR A 546 -28.51 19.11 -1.09
CA THR A 546 -28.09 18.10 -2.04
C THR A 546 -27.50 16.92 -1.28
N LYS A 547 -27.65 15.73 -1.87
CA LYS A 547 -27.09 14.48 -1.37
C LYS A 547 -26.31 13.82 -2.49
N HIS A 548 -25.12 13.33 -2.18
CA HIS A 548 -24.34 12.48 -3.06
C HIS A 548 -24.10 11.16 -2.34
N THR A 549 -24.48 10.06 -2.98
CA THR A 549 -24.28 8.71 -2.44
C THR A 549 -23.23 8.01 -3.27
N ARG A 550 -22.47 7.13 -2.63
CA ARG A 550 -21.52 6.26 -3.31
C ARG A 550 -22.25 5.48 -4.39
N LEU A 551 -21.74 5.55 -5.62
CA LEU A 551 -22.23 4.69 -6.68
C LEU A 551 -21.75 3.27 -6.36
N SER A 552 -22.67 2.36 -6.09
CA SER A 552 -22.38 0.94 -6.24
C SER A 552 -21.89 0.77 -7.67
N HIS A 553 -20.66 0.32 -7.91
CA HIS A 553 -20.06 0.19 -9.26
C HIS A 553 -20.76 -0.85 -10.17
N GLY A 554 -22.00 -1.20 -9.87
CA GLY A 554 -22.90 -1.95 -10.72
C GLY A 554 -23.97 -1.07 -11.31
N GLY A 555 -24.19 -1.23 -12.61
CA GLY A 555 -25.43 -0.77 -13.22
C GLY A 555 -26.68 -1.36 -12.56
N PRO A 556 -27.88 -1.04 -13.07
CA PRO A 556 -29.16 -1.45 -12.48
C PRO A 556 -29.31 -2.95 -12.19
N LEU A 557 -28.54 -3.80 -12.87
CA LEU A 557 -28.54 -5.26 -12.74
C LEU A 557 -27.74 -5.81 -11.55
N GLN A 558 -26.84 -5.04 -10.93
CA GLN A 558 -26.10 -5.50 -9.74
C GLN A 558 -26.88 -5.29 -8.43
N ARG A 559 -28.02 -4.59 -8.47
CA ARG A 559 -29.02 -4.55 -7.37
C ARG A 559 -29.67 -5.90 -7.09
N LEU A 560 -29.44 -6.91 -7.94
CA LEU A 560 -29.98 -8.27 -7.84
C LEU A 560 -28.97 -9.30 -7.28
N PHE A 561 -27.75 -8.88 -6.94
CA PHE A 561 -26.67 -9.73 -6.39
C PHE A 561 -26.06 -9.08 -5.13
N PRO A 562 -25.39 -9.84 -4.23
CA PRO A 562 -25.36 -9.52 -2.80
C PRO A 562 -24.64 -8.23 -2.44
N ARG A 563 -25.08 -7.68 -1.30
CA ARG A 563 -24.94 -6.31 -0.77
C ARG A 563 -23.58 -5.64 -1.04
N THR A 564 -23.65 -4.37 -1.42
CA THR A 564 -22.52 -3.43 -1.24
C THR A 564 -21.99 -3.57 0.18
N VAL A 565 -20.69 -3.78 0.33
CA VAL A 565 -20.02 -3.72 1.63
C VAL A 565 -20.38 -2.39 2.29
N ASP A 566 -21.19 -2.43 3.35
CA ASP A 566 -21.62 -1.23 4.09
C ASP A 566 -20.38 -0.41 4.49
N SER A 567 -20.38 0.92 4.34
CA SER A 567 -19.22 1.71 4.78
C SER A 567 -18.90 1.53 6.26
N LEU A 568 -17.65 1.76 6.63
CA LEU A 568 -17.22 1.75 8.03
C LEU A 568 -17.81 2.93 8.82
N ARG A 569 -18.28 3.99 8.13
CA ARG A 569 -18.76 5.27 8.68
C ARG A 569 -19.73 5.97 7.71
N GLN A 570 -20.80 6.54 8.24
CA GLN A 570 -22.08 6.60 7.54
C GLN A 570 -22.31 7.87 6.71
N THR A 571 -21.86 9.06 7.16
CA THR A 571 -22.17 10.30 6.42
C THR A 571 -21.17 11.45 6.66
N LEU A 572 -20.81 12.16 5.60
CA LEU A 572 -20.10 13.45 5.64
C LEU A 572 -21.05 14.62 5.41
N HIS A 573 -21.09 15.57 6.33
CA HIS A 573 -21.88 16.80 6.23
C HIS A 573 -20.98 17.97 5.84
N ILE A 574 -21.25 18.61 4.71
CA ILE A 574 -20.52 19.80 4.25
C ILE A 574 -21.43 21.01 4.40
N VAL A 575 -21.04 21.96 5.25
CA VAL A 575 -21.81 23.18 5.51
C VAL A 575 -21.05 24.36 4.90
N LYS A 576 -21.68 25.04 3.94
CA LYS A 576 -21.12 26.20 3.24
C LYS A 576 -21.69 27.52 3.77
N GLU A 577 -21.04 28.62 3.40
CA GLU A 577 -21.47 30.00 3.74
C GLU A 577 -21.57 30.21 5.25
N VAL A 578 -20.61 29.63 5.99
CA VAL A 578 -20.68 29.63 7.45
C VAL A 578 -20.31 30.98 8.04
N ASP A 579 -19.32 31.64 7.44
CA ASP A 579 -18.83 32.94 7.90
C ASP A 579 -19.91 34.02 7.78
N SER A 580 -20.66 34.07 6.69
CA SER A 580 -21.72 35.08 6.47
C SER A 580 -22.92 34.94 7.42
N VAL A 581 -23.04 33.81 8.11
CA VAL A 581 -24.10 33.53 9.08
C VAL A 581 -23.59 33.74 10.51
N VAL A 582 -22.35 33.35 10.78
CA VAL A 582 -21.73 33.44 12.11
C VAL A 582 -21.14 34.83 12.39
N ASP A 583 -20.76 35.58 11.35
CA ASP A 583 -20.49 37.03 11.39
C ASP A 583 -21.04 37.70 10.12
N PRO A 584 -22.31 38.14 10.16
CA PRO A 584 -22.95 38.81 9.02
C PRO A 584 -22.42 40.22 8.72
N GLY A 585 -21.47 40.74 9.51
CA GLY A 585 -21.00 42.12 9.48
C GLY A 585 -22.06 43.14 9.89
N MET A 586 -21.66 44.42 9.97
CA MET A 586 -22.55 45.53 10.30
C MET A 586 -23.09 46.20 9.04
N GLN A 587 -24.42 46.34 8.95
CA GLN A 587 -25.10 47.11 7.90
C GLN A 587 -25.52 48.49 8.40
N ALA A 588 -25.83 49.40 7.48
CA ALA A 588 -26.30 50.75 7.82
C ALA A 588 -27.68 50.76 8.49
N ASP A 589 -28.52 49.74 8.24
CA ASP A 589 -29.87 49.63 8.82
C ASP A 589 -29.85 48.84 10.15
N LYS A 590 -30.36 49.46 11.20
CA LYS A 590 -30.47 48.87 12.55
C LYS A 590 -31.41 47.67 12.59
N LEU A 591 -32.50 47.70 11.82
CA LEU A 591 -33.52 46.63 11.85
C LEU A 591 -33.02 45.39 11.09
N GLU A 592 -32.27 45.60 10.01
CA GLU A 592 -31.54 44.55 9.30
C GLU A 592 -30.50 43.89 10.22
N ASN A 593 -29.72 44.68 10.98
CA ASN A 593 -28.73 44.16 11.93
C ASN A 593 -29.38 43.29 13.02
N GLN A 594 -30.49 43.73 13.61
CA GLN A 594 -31.23 42.95 14.62
C GLN A 594 -31.71 41.60 14.05
N ARG A 595 -32.27 41.60 12.84
CA ARG A 595 -32.73 40.37 12.17
C ARG A 595 -31.57 39.42 11.87
N ARG A 596 -30.41 39.94 11.48
CA ARG A 596 -29.22 39.11 11.23
C ARG A 596 -28.66 38.52 12.51
N GLU A 597 -28.66 39.29 13.59
CA GLU A 597 -28.23 38.83 14.91
C GLU A 597 -29.14 37.71 15.47
N GLU A 598 -30.45 37.86 15.34
CA GLU A 598 -31.39 36.80 15.71
C GLU A 598 -31.16 35.52 14.89
N ARG A 599 -30.99 35.64 13.57
CA ARG A 599 -30.67 34.49 12.71
C ARG A 599 -29.33 33.85 13.05
N ARG A 600 -28.31 34.65 13.40
CA ARG A 600 -26.99 34.18 13.82
C ARG A 600 -27.11 33.31 15.07
N LEU A 601 -27.81 33.79 16.10
CA LEU A 601 -28.02 33.04 17.34
C LEU A 601 -28.76 31.72 17.09
N LEU A 602 -29.84 31.74 16.29
CA LEU A 602 -30.59 30.54 15.94
C LEU A 602 -29.75 29.54 15.14
N ALA A 603 -28.96 30.01 14.18
CA ALA A 603 -28.07 29.14 13.40
C ALA A 603 -26.97 28.52 14.27
N GLN A 604 -26.39 29.30 15.19
CA GLN A 604 -25.39 28.80 16.13
C GLN A 604 -25.95 27.72 17.05
N GLU A 605 -27.13 27.96 17.62
CA GLU A 605 -27.85 26.97 18.43
C GLU A 605 -28.11 25.68 17.62
N GLY A 606 -28.61 25.82 16.39
CA GLY A 606 -28.90 24.67 15.53
C GLY A 606 -27.66 23.89 15.09
N LEU A 607 -26.56 24.56 14.79
CA LEU A 607 -25.28 23.94 14.48
C LEU A 607 -24.70 23.22 15.69
N GLN A 608 -24.82 23.79 16.90
CA GLN A 608 -24.35 23.16 18.14
C GLN A 608 -25.15 21.90 18.49
N GLN A 609 -26.47 21.94 18.34
CA GLN A 609 -27.32 20.76 18.53
C GLN A 609 -26.97 19.66 17.52
N PHE A 610 -26.76 20.03 16.25
CA PHE A 610 -26.38 19.08 15.21
C PHE A 610 -24.99 18.46 15.44
N ALA A 611 -24.02 19.28 15.84
CA ALA A 611 -22.69 18.82 16.23
C ALA A 611 -22.72 17.84 17.42
N SER A 612 -23.52 18.14 18.44
CA SER A 612 -23.68 17.28 19.63
C SER A 612 -24.22 15.91 19.22
N LYS A 613 -25.27 15.89 18.39
CA LYS A 613 -25.83 14.65 17.84
C LYS A 613 -24.81 13.86 17.03
N LEU A 614 -24.01 14.53 16.19
CA LEU A 614 -22.97 13.89 15.40
C LEU A 614 -21.90 13.23 16.28
N HIS A 615 -21.54 13.88 17.39
CA HIS A 615 -20.61 13.31 18.37
C HIS A 615 -21.19 12.10 19.11
N GLU A 616 -22.49 12.12 19.42
CA GLU A 616 -23.21 11.00 20.04
C GLU A 616 -23.29 9.79 19.09
N GLU A 617 -23.63 10.00 17.81
CA GLU A 617 -23.68 8.94 16.79
C GLU A 617 -22.29 8.33 16.55
N GLY A 618 -21.27 9.19 16.49
CA GLY A 618 -19.87 8.81 16.44
C GLY A 618 -19.36 8.21 15.13
N CYS A 619 -20.23 8.04 14.14
CA CYS A 619 -19.96 7.47 12.82
C CYS A 619 -20.04 8.49 11.66
N SER A 620 -20.34 9.76 11.96
CA SER A 620 -20.53 10.83 10.98
C SER A 620 -19.49 11.95 11.15
N TYR A 621 -19.32 12.78 10.11
CA TYR A 621 -18.32 13.85 10.05
C TYR A 621 -18.92 15.15 9.55
N MET A 622 -18.33 16.28 9.93
CA MET A 622 -18.76 17.58 9.45
C MET A 622 -17.59 18.47 9.06
N ILE A 623 -17.68 19.10 7.89
CA ILE A 623 -16.74 20.11 7.41
C ILE A 623 -17.48 21.42 7.19
N PHE A 624 -17.09 22.44 7.95
CA PHE A 624 -17.46 23.83 7.69
C PHE A 624 -16.53 24.41 6.62
N VAL A 625 -17.09 25.05 5.61
CA VAL A 625 -16.33 25.69 4.53
C VAL A 625 -16.51 27.20 4.65
N GLY A 626 -15.40 27.90 4.88
CA GLY A 626 -15.34 29.36 4.97
C GLY A 626 -14.11 29.95 4.29
N SER A 627 -13.90 31.25 4.46
CA SER A 627 -12.75 32.03 4.00
C SER A 627 -12.10 32.87 5.11
N GLN A 628 -12.58 32.79 6.35
CA GLN A 628 -12.04 33.55 7.49
C GLN A 628 -10.90 32.82 8.23
N ASN A 629 -10.19 33.54 9.09
CA ASN A 629 -9.11 33.01 9.94
C ASN A 629 -9.66 32.20 11.12
N ALA A 630 -8.98 31.11 11.51
CA ALA A 630 -9.37 30.28 12.63
C ALA A 630 -9.36 30.99 14.00
N GLN A 631 -8.57 32.06 14.20
CA GLN A 631 -8.67 32.85 15.43
C GLN A 631 -10.09 33.39 15.64
N TRP A 632 -10.77 33.73 14.55
CA TRP A 632 -12.15 34.20 14.57
C TRP A 632 -13.14 33.05 14.92
N TRP A 633 -12.85 31.82 14.49
CA TRP A 633 -13.67 30.63 14.77
C TRP A 633 -13.32 29.88 16.07
N ARG A 634 -12.22 30.22 16.74
CA ARG A 634 -11.63 29.39 17.79
C ARG A 634 -12.58 29.08 18.94
N THR A 635 -13.20 30.10 19.52
CA THR A 635 -14.16 29.93 20.63
C THR A 635 -15.35 29.07 20.22
N TYR A 636 -15.82 29.25 18.98
CA TYR A 636 -16.95 28.51 18.46
C TYR A 636 -16.59 27.04 18.19
N LEU A 637 -15.43 26.77 17.59
CA LEU A 637 -14.95 25.39 17.37
C LEU A 637 -14.70 24.65 18.69
N GLN A 638 -14.16 25.34 19.70
CA GLN A 638 -14.03 24.77 21.04
C GLN A 638 -15.38 24.32 21.61
N ALA A 639 -16.44 25.12 21.44
CA ALA A 639 -17.79 24.76 21.87
C ALA A 639 -18.37 23.56 21.10
N LEU A 640 -17.90 23.31 19.87
CA LEU A 640 -18.29 22.15 19.05
C LEU A 640 -17.38 20.93 19.24
N ASN A 641 -16.34 21.02 20.08
CA ASN A 641 -15.26 20.03 20.13
C ASN A 641 -14.68 19.74 18.72
N GLY A 642 -14.58 20.78 17.90
CA GLY A 642 -14.04 20.74 16.54
C GLY A 642 -12.65 21.37 16.47
N GLU A 643 -12.00 21.20 15.32
CA GLU A 643 -10.65 21.72 15.07
C GLU A 643 -10.61 22.47 13.73
N TRP A 644 -9.67 23.41 13.56
CA TRP A 644 -9.50 24.05 12.27
C TRP A 644 -8.48 23.34 11.39
N TRP A 645 -8.68 23.46 10.10
CA TRP A 645 -7.71 23.18 9.06
C TRP A 645 -7.25 24.50 8.44
N LEU A 646 -6.16 25.02 8.99
CA LEU A 646 -5.31 26.04 8.38
C LEU A 646 -3.97 25.36 8.22
N ASN A 647 -3.37 25.42 7.03
CA ASN A 647 -1.90 25.53 6.90
C ASN A 647 -1.34 25.47 5.48
N MET A 648 -2.12 25.32 4.41
CA MET A 648 -1.57 25.37 3.05
C MET A 648 -2.65 25.82 2.05
N PRO A 649 -2.26 26.43 0.91
CA PRO A 649 -3.19 26.64 -0.20
C PRO A 649 -3.81 25.31 -0.61
N TRP A 650 -5.14 25.28 -0.74
CA TRP A 650 -5.88 24.13 -1.25
C TRP A 650 -5.63 24.00 -2.74
N SER A 651 -4.50 23.41 -3.09
CA SER A 651 -4.03 23.36 -4.47
C SER A 651 -3.97 21.92 -4.97
N PHE A 652 -4.46 21.76 -6.19
CA PHE A 652 -4.29 20.56 -6.97
C PHE A 652 -2.88 20.54 -7.59
N ALA A 653 -2.12 19.46 -7.42
CA ALA A 653 -1.03 19.16 -8.37
C ALA A 653 -1.58 18.15 -9.38
N VAL A 654 -1.95 18.63 -10.58
CA VAL A 654 -1.82 17.77 -11.76
C VAL A 654 -0.33 17.44 -11.86
N HIS A 655 0.04 16.19 -12.14
CA HIS A 655 1.43 15.88 -12.44
C HIS A 655 1.88 16.77 -13.61
N THR A 656 3.02 17.46 -13.49
CA THR A 656 3.65 18.30 -14.52
C THR A 656 4.03 17.54 -15.80
N ARG A 657 3.67 16.26 -15.92
CA ARG A 657 3.76 15.46 -17.14
C ARG A 657 2.62 15.67 -18.14
N PHE A 658 1.60 16.49 -17.82
CA PHE A 658 0.60 16.94 -18.81
C PHE A 658 0.80 18.40 -19.28
N THR A 659 1.89 19.06 -18.86
CA THR A 659 2.23 20.45 -19.27
C THR A 659 3.55 20.56 -20.05
N LYS A 660 4.03 19.46 -20.63
CA LYS A 660 5.05 19.48 -21.68
C LYS A 660 4.51 18.83 -22.95
N GLU A 661 3.56 19.52 -23.57
CA GLU A 661 3.23 19.41 -25.00
C GLU A 661 2.46 20.69 -25.39
N ILE A 662 3.16 21.83 -25.31
CA ILE A 662 3.01 22.99 -26.21
C ILE A 662 4.41 23.54 -26.45
#